data_AF-A0A0Q5WXE5-F1
#
_entry.id   AF-A0A0Q5WXE5-F1
#
_cell.length_a   1.000
_cell.length_b   1.000
_cell.length_c   1.000
_cell.angle_alpha   90.00
_cell.angle_beta   90.00
_cell.angle_gamma   90.00
#
_symmetry.space_group_name_H-M   'P 1'
#
loop_
_entity.id
_entity.type
_entity.pdbx_description
1 polymer ?
#
loop_
_entity_poly.entity_id
_entity_poly.type
_entity_poly.pdbx_seq_one_letter_code
_entity_poly.pdbx_strand_id
1 'polypeptide(L)'
;MKTFRRNDEGSVAVLSGFTILVFLMICALVLESSQLYVEKLRAQRAADIANLAAVNTKTPIVGGAPSAMAEATARQMAVVNGYPAGEVRTAVTTGSSGTPELTSRIAHESPLIFGQVLTADPFVLIGGSSSAQVSTAGGDCLRSTFGPVKIFDSARVKGTDCQVASAGAFAVCMNAVAEVRSVEVALPKAWQAMYICPGVTLTPPLASFSFDTPSVDPLAEDDRIVAIRKRLAGMTRWAYGTQIPERPLHPETSGGSDEVYTRQTVTLPSSRAYRRLSISDSDVTFPGTGSADPGCLKPTIISGNMVFSGVNRVHLGSGCYAIGGVMSNEDGADTRFDLLPGADVTLASKSYLQNKAATLHFADMKVSFEGDVVNGDKGSLTFGNGPFLFGGGIVNGTGKLTFGSGPFYVNGGSIINSSGTLSFGNGKFYLWGGSMANAGTGTLSFGDGGFIFFGGTVTNVAGMLRFGDGPFEFWGGSLALGERSHTVFGAGNMNFYGGTAYFHGASTQIGGTTRRDGKVGSSSLFFYGGSFSMQTQSLTAVGTTFAFYGGSVGLRGIGAMHMTAPTADAPTFGYKNVLFFLDGGTLNLYQGDVDDVLSGIIYVPRSFIEIYGSQTVTMPSDGCLQLAGAAIDIFQKASLDMRPCASKGESGVRATLTR
;
A
#
# COMPACT_ATOMS: atom_id res chain seq x y z
N MET A 1 -35.39 -92.89 -40.23
CA MET A 1 -34.28 -92.50 -41.12
C MET A 1 -34.82 -92.27 -42.53
N LYS A 2 -35.00 -91.01 -42.94
CA LYS A 2 -35.26 -90.64 -44.35
C LYS A 2 -33.95 -90.12 -44.93
N THR A 3 -33.48 -90.79 -45.98
CA THR A 3 -32.30 -90.44 -46.78
C THR A 3 -32.51 -89.13 -47.53
N PHE A 4 -31.66 -88.13 -47.29
CA PHE A 4 -31.58 -86.90 -48.09
C PHE A 4 -30.91 -87.18 -49.44
N ARG A 5 -31.48 -86.61 -50.52
CA ARG A 5 -31.04 -86.78 -51.92
C ARG A 5 -30.05 -85.69 -52.31
N ARG A 6 -29.03 -86.11 -53.05
CA ARG A 6 -27.83 -85.40 -53.57
C ARG A 6 -28.06 -84.08 -54.36
N ASN A 7 -29.30 -83.65 -54.62
CA ASN A 7 -29.58 -82.42 -55.37
C ASN A 7 -29.69 -81.16 -54.48
N ASP A 8 -29.68 -81.30 -53.15
CA ASP A 8 -29.69 -80.17 -52.21
C ASP A 8 -28.31 -79.51 -52.06
N GLU A 9 -27.23 -80.14 -52.54
CA GLU A 9 -25.84 -79.65 -52.38
C GLU A 9 -25.61 -78.30 -53.10
N GLY A 10 -26.23 -78.09 -54.28
CA GLY A 10 -26.09 -76.84 -55.05
C GLY A 10 -26.86 -75.66 -54.46
N SER A 11 -28.08 -75.90 -53.96
CA SER A 11 -28.92 -74.88 -53.33
C SER A 11 -28.35 -74.43 -51.99
N VAL A 12 -27.76 -75.37 -51.23
CA VAL A 12 -27.05 -75.06 -49.98
C VAL A 12 -25.83 -74.17 -50.25
N ALA A 13 -25.11 -74.38 -51.34
CA ALA A 13 -23.96 -73.54 -51.70
C ALA A 13 -24.36 -72.07 -51.99
N VAL A 14 -25.47 -71.85 -52.73
CA VAL A 14 -25.97 -70.50 -53.05
C VAL A 14 -26.53 -69.80 -51.82
N LEU A 15 -27.34 -70.48 -51.01
CA LEU A 15 -27.85 -69.95 -49.73
C LEU A 15 -26.72 -69.63 -48.74
N SER A 16 -25.69 -70.47 -48.68
CA SER A 16 -24.51 -70.21 -47.85
C SER A 16 -23.75 -68.97 -48.34
N GLY A 17 -23.59 -68.80 -49.66
CA GLY A 17 -22.95 -67.62 -50.24
C GLY A 17 -23.67 -66.31 -49.91
N PHE A 18 -25.00 -66.27 -50.06
CA PHE A 18 -25.81 -65.11 -49.68
C PHE A 18 -25.79 -64.84 -48.17
N THR A 19 -25.84 -65.89 -47.35
CA THR A 19 -25.80 -65.76 -45.89
C THR A 19 -24.46 -65.19 -45.43
N ILE A 20 -23.35 -65.64 -46.02
CA ILE A 20 -22.01 -65.10 -45.75
C ILE A 20 -21.94 -63.63 -46.16
N LEU A 21 -22.47 -63.25 -47.34
CA LEU A 21 -22.51 -61.85 -47.79
C LEU A 21 -23.30 -60.94 -46.86
N VAL A 22 -24.50 -61.37 -46.43
CA VAL A 22 -25.31 -60.61 -45.47
C VAL A 22 -24.59 -60.50 -44.12
N PHE A 23 -23.95 -61.58 -43.65
CA PHE A 23 -23.19 -61.56 -42.41
C PHE A 23 -22.00 -60.59 -42.49
N LEU A 24 -21.26 -60.58 -43.61
CA LEU A 24 -20.16 -59.64 -43.85
C LEU A 24 -20.67 -58.19 -43.90
N MET A 25 -21.82 -57.92 -44.50
CA MET A 25 -22.44 -56.59 -44.52
C MET A 25 -22.84 -56.14 -43.12
N ILE A 26 -23.43 -57.02 -42.31
CA ILE A 26 -23.77 -56.73 -40.90
C ILE A 26 -22.50 -56.46 -40.10
N CYS A 27 -21.45 -57.29 -40.26
CA CYS A 27 -20.16 -57.04 -39.61
C CYS A 27 -19.57 -55.68 -40.00
N ALA A 28 -19.64 -55.29 -41.29
CA ALA A 28 -19.17 -54.00 -41.75
C ALA A 28 -19.95 -52.82 -41.14
N LEU A 29 -21.28 -52.91 -41.06
CA LEU A 29 -22.13 -51.91 -40.40
C LEU A 29 -21.88 -51.85 -38.87
N VAL A 30 -21.63 -52.99 -38.23
CA VAL A 30 -21.26 -53.04 -36.80
C VAL A 30 -19.90 -52.38 -36.58
N LEU A 31 -18.93 -52.59 -37.47
CA LEU A 31 -17.62 -51.92 -37.39
C LEU A 31 -17.74 -50.41 -37.57
N GLU A 32 -18.51 -49.96 -38.57
CA GLU A 32 -18.74 -48.54 -38.82
C GLU A 32 -19.50 -47.87 -37.67
N SER A 33 -20.60 -48.45 -37.20
CA SER A 33 -21.34 -47.92 -36.04
C SER A 33 -20.48 -47.87 -34.76
N SER A 34 -19.62 -48.86 -34.56
CA SER A 34 -18.64 -48.86 -33.45
C SER A 34 -17.61 -47.73 -33.61
N GLN A 35 -17.14 -47.47 -34.82
CA GLN A 35 -16.24 -46.35 -35.12
C GLN A 35 -16.93 -45.00 -34.85
N LEU A 36 -18.14 -44.78 -35.38
CA LEU A 36 -18.92 -43.56 -35.16
C LEU A 36 -19.19 -43.33 -33.66
N TYR A 37 -19.43 -44.40 -32.90
CA TYR A 37 -19.59 -44.33 -31.45
C TYR A 37 -18.31 -43.89 -30.74
N VAL A 38 -17.15 -44.43 -31.13
CA VAL A 38 -15.84 -44.03 -30.58
C VAL A 38 -15.52 -42.57 -30.93
N GLU A 39 -15.80 -42.14 -32.16
CA GLU A 39 -15.62 -40.74 -32.59
C GLU A 39 -16.54 -39.79 -31.83
N LYS A 40 -17.79 -40.19 -31.56
CA LYS A 40 -18.71 -39.44 -30.70
C LYS A 40 -18.16 -39.28 -29.27
N LEU A 41 -17.63 -40.35 -28.69
CA LEU A 41 -17.02 -40.30 -27.35
C LEU A 41 -15.79 -39.39 -27.32
N ARG A 42 -14.96 -39.40 -28.38
CA ARG A 42 -13.81 -38.50 -28.52
C ARG A 42 -14.24 -37.05 -28.64
N ALA A 43 -15.25 -36.76 -29.46
CA ALA A 43 -15.80 -35.42 -29.65
C ALA A 43 -16.40 -34.89 -28.34
N GLN A 44 -17.11 -35.73 -27.59
CA GLN A 44 -17.65 -35.38 -26.28
C GLN A 44 -16.53 -35.07 -25.26
N ARG A 45 -15.49 -35.91 -25.20
CA ARG A 45 -14.35 -35.68 -24.30
C ARG A 45 -13.62 -34.38 -24.65
N ALA A 46 -13.41 -34.13 -25.94
CA ALA A 46 -12.78 -32.90 -26.40
C ALA A 46 -13.63 -31.67 -26.07
N ALA A 47 -14.97 -31.75 -26.21
CA ALA A 47 -15.89 -30.69 -25.82
C ALA A 47 -15.84 -30.41 -24.30
N ASP A 48 -15.78 -31.46 -23.47
CA ASP A 48 -15.65 -31.33 -22.01
C ASP A 48 -14.34 -30.64 -21.60
N ILE A 49 -13.21 -31.03 -22.20
CA ILE A 49 -11.90 -30.42 -21.94
C ILE A 49 -11.86 -28.97 -22.41
N ALA A 50 -12.37 -28.71 -23.62
CA ALA A 50 -12.42 -27.36 -24.19
C ALA A 50 -13.28 -26.41 -23.33
N ASN A 51 -14.44 -26.88 -22.88
CA ASN A 51 -15.32 -26.07 -22.03
C ASN A 51 -14.71 -25.81 -20.65
N LEU A 52 -14.13 -26.83 -20.01
CA LEU A 52 -13.48 -26.68 -18.71
C LEU A 52 -12.33 -25.65 -18.76
N ALA A 53 -11.52 -25.70 -19.81
CA ALA A 53 -10.44 -24.74 -20.01
C ALA A 53 -10.95 -23.31 -20.28
N ALA A 54 -12.02 -23.18 -21.07
CA ALA A 54 -12.63 -21.89 -21.39
C ALA A 54 -13.25 -21.22 -20.14
N VAL A 55 -13.91 -22.00 -19.29
CA VAL A 55 -14.50 -21.52 -18.03
C VAL A 55 -13.44 -21.08 -17.02
N ASN A 56 -12.27 -21.73 -17.01
CA ASN A 56 -11.16 -21.37 -16.12
C ASN A 56 -10.39 -20.10 -16.56
N THR A 57 -10.82 -19.42 -17.62
CA THR A 57 -10.29 -18.10 -17.95
C THR A 57 -10.74 -17.05 -16.92
N LYS A 58 -9.96 -15.97 -16.76
CA LYS A 58 -10.17 -14.97 -15.69
C LYS A 58 -11.55 -14.29 -15.73
N THR A 59 -12.12 -14.14 -16.92
CA THR A 59 -13.46 -13.57 -17.16
C THR A 59 -14.10 -14.34 -18.32
N PRO A 60 -14.75 -15.49 -18.06
CA PRO A 60 -15.21 -16.37 -19.14
C PRO A 60 -16.45 -15.84 -19.86
N ILE A 61 -17.27 -15.02 -19.19
CA ILE A 61 -18.50 -14.43 -19.74
C ILE A 61 -18.43 -12.90 -19.58
N VAL A 62 -18.65 -12.16 -20.67
CA VAL A 62 -18.69 -10.69 -20.69
C VAL A 62 -19.93 -10.25 -21.45
N GLY A 63 -20.79 -9.45 -20.82
CA GLY A 63 -21.99 -8.90 -21.46
C GLY A 63 -22.98 -9.96 -21.98
N GLY A 64 -23.03 -11.13 -21.35
CA GLY A 64 -23.90 -12.24 -21.78
C GLY A 64 -23.36 -13.07 -22.95
N ALA A 65 -22.12 -12.84 -23.39
CA ALA A 65 -21.44 -13.61 -24.42
C ALA A 65 -20.12 -14.21 -23.89
N PRO A 66 -19.56 -15.25 -24.53
CA PRO A 66 -18.22 -15.74 -24.20
C PRO A 66 -17.18 -14.64 -24.39
N SER A 67 -16.17 -14.57 -23.51
CA SER A 67 -15.05 -13.66 -23.74
C SER A 67 -14.16 -14.15 -24.88
N ALA A 68 -13.49 -13.24 -25.59
CA ALA A 68 -12.55 -13.60 -26.66
C ALA A 68 -11.44 -14.56 -26.18
N MET A 69 -11.03 -14.42 -24.91
CA MET A 69 -10.06 -15.32 -24.28
C MET A 69 -10.64 -16.72 -24.05
N ALA A 70 -11.89 -16.82 -23.60
CA ALA A 70 -12.58 -18.10 -23.42
C ALA A 70 -12.79 -18.82 -24.76
N GLU A 71 -13.20 -18.10 -25.81
CA GLU A 71 -13.36 -18.66 -27.16
C GLU A 71 -12.03 -19.17 -27.74
N ALA A 72 -10.97 -18.36 -27.64
CA ALA A 72 -9.64 -18.74 -28.12
C ALA A 72 -9.11 -19.98 -27.38
N THR A 73 -9.31 -20.03 -26.05
CA THR A 73 -8.90 -21.16 -25.21
C THR A 73 -9.66 -22.44 -25.57
N ALA A 74 -11.00 -22.36 -25.75
CA ALA A 74 -11.82 -23.50 -26.19
C ALA A 74 -11.34 -24.05 -27.54
N ARG A 75 -11.11 -23.16 -28.52
CA ARG A 75 -10.61 -23.54 -29.85
C ARG A 75 -9.23 -24.18 -29.77
N GLN A 76 -8.31 -23.62 -29.00
CA GLN A 76 -6.98 -24.18 -28.83
C GLN A 76 -7.03 -25.58 -28.22
N MET A 77 -7.86 -25.79 -27.19
CA MET A 77 -7.99 -27.11 -26.56
C MET A 77 -8.60 -28.15 -27.50
N ALA A 78 -9.57 -27.78 -28.33
CA ALA A 78 -10.11 -28.68 -29.34
C ALA A 78 -9.06 -29.06 -30.41
N VAL A 79 -8.24 -28.09 -30.87
CA VAL A 79 -7.12 -28.34 -31.81
C VAL A 79 -6.11 -29.31 -31.22
N VAL A 80 -5.74 -29.13 -29.95
CA VAL A 80 -4.86 -30.07 -29.24
C VAL A 80 -5.45 -31.48 -29.15
N ASN A 81 -6.78 -31.61 -29.16
CA ASN A 81 -7.49 -32.88 -29.16
C ASN A 81 -7.85 -33.40 -30.58
N GLY A 82 -7.27 -32.81 -31.63
CA GLY A 82 -7.40 -33.29 -33.01
C GLY A 82 -8.59 -32.72 -33.81
N TYR A 83 -9.26 -31.69 -33.30
CA TYR A 83 -10.40 -31.05 -33.98
C TYR A 83 -10.02 -29.67 -34.54
N PRO A 84 -10.27 -29.38 -35.84
CA PRO A 84 -10.08 -28.06 -36.41
C PRO A 84 -10.78 -26.94 -35.63
N ALA A 85 -10.14 -25.76 -35.56
CA ALA A 85 -10.67 -24.62 -34.80
C ALA A 85 -12.05 -24.13 -35.30
N GLY A 86 -12.38 -24.36 -36.58
CA GLY A 86 -13.66 -23.99 -37.19
C GLY A 86 -14.85 -24.86 -36.76
N GLU A 87 -14.58 -26.03 -36.19
CA GLU A 87 -15.60 -27.00 -35.74
C GLU A 87 -16.08 -26.75 -34.30
N VAL A 88 -15.47 -25.76 -33.64
CA VAL A 88 -15.70 -25.44 -32.22
C VAL A 88 -16.51 -24.16 -32.10
N ARG A 89 -17.64 -24.25 -31.42
CA ARG A 89 -18.48 -23.10 -31.08
C ARG A 89 -18.67 -23.01 -29.58
N THR A 90 -18.28 -21.88 -29.00
CA THR A 90 -18.56 -21.55 -27.61
C THR A 90 -19.69 -20.54 -27.57
N ALA A 91 -20.66 -20.72 -26.69
CA ALA A 91 -21.80 -19.83 -26.51
C ALA A 91 -22.17 -19.75 -25.02
N VAL A 92 -22.89 -18.70 -24.63
CA VAL A 92 -23.53 -18.64 -23.31
C VAL A 92 -24.96 -19.11 -23.45
N THR A 93 -25.36 -20.08 -22.64
CA THR A 93 -26.71 -20.62 -22.58
C THR A 93 -27.29 -20.43 -21.18
N THR A 94 -28.61 -20.35 -21.06
CA THR A 94 -29.26 -20.31 -19.75
C THR A 94 -29.46 -21.74 -19.25
N GLY A 95 -28.84 -22.07 -18.12
CA GLY A 95 -29.01 -23.37 -17.46
C GLY A 95 -30.41 -23.56 -16.86
N SER A 96 -30.70 -24.79 -16.40
CA SER A 96 -31.99 -25.13 -15.77
C SER A 96 -32.30 -24.33 -14.48
N SER A 97 -31.26 -23.79 -13.83
CA SER A 97 -31.33 -22.90 -12.66
C SER A 97 -31.46 -21.42 -13.01
N GLY A 98 -31.56 -21.05 -14.29
CA GLY A 98 -31.60 -19.65 -14.74
C GLY A 98 -30.24 -18.94 -14.71
N THR A 99 -29.16 -19.63 -14.31
CA THR A 99 -27.80 -19.07 -14.30
C THR A 99 -27.14 -19.21 -15.68
N PRO A 100 -26.32 -18.24 -16.11
CA PRO A 100 -25.59 -18.33 -17.37
C PRO A 100 -24.53 -19.45 -17.29
N GLU A 101 -24.52 -20.31 -18.30
CA GLU A 101 -23.58 -21.42 -18.48
C GLU A 101 -22.76 -21.20 -19.75
N LEU A 102 -21.47 -21.50 -19.68
CA LEU A 102 -20.64 -21.55 -20.87
C LEU A 102 -20.79 -22.93 -21.52
N THR A 103 -21.14 -22.95 -22.80
CA THR A 103 -21.33 -24.19 -23.57
C THR A 103 -20.36 -24.24 -24.74
N SER A 104 -19.55 -25.29 -24.82
CA SER A 104 -18.71 -25.59 -25.98
C SER A 104 -19.30 -26.77 -26.76
N ARG A 105 -19.44 -26.60 -28.07
CA ARG A 105 -19.89 -27.63 -29.02
C ARG A 105 -18.79 -27.90 -30.04
N ILE A 106 -18.49 -29.16 -30.25
CA ILE A 106 -17.63 -29.65 -31.33
C ILE A 106 -18.52 -30.44 -32.27
N ALA A 107 -18.54 -30.10 -33.56
CA ALA A 107 -19.29 -30.81 -34.57
C ALA A 107 -18.44 -31.00 -35.82
N HIS A 108 -18.28 -32.25 -36.26
CA HIS A 108 -17.46 -32.62 -37.40
C HIS A 108 -18.14 -33.69 -38.25
N GLU A 109 -17.84 -33.69 -39.54
CA GLU A 109 -18.41 -34.64 -40.50
C GLU A 109 -17.53 -35.90 -40.53
N SER A 110 -18.10 -37.04 -40.13
CA SER A 110 -17.42 -38.34 -40.28
C SER A 110 -17.88 -39.00 -41.57
N PRO A 111 -16.96 -39.50 -42.42
CA PRO A 111 -17.32 -40.25 -43.61
C PRO A 111 -17.99 -41.58 -43.23
N LEU A 112 -19.05 -41.93 -43.97
CA LEU A 112 -19.63 -43.27 -43.96
C LEU A 112 -18.94 -44.09 -45.07
N ILE A 113 -18.23 -45.15 -44.72
CA ILE A 113 -17.54 -46.06 -45.65
C ILE A 113 -18.52 -47.11 -46.20
N PHE A 114 -19.40 -47.64 -45.35
CA PHE A 114 -20.38 -48.67 -45.70
C PHE A 114 -21.81 -48.12 -45.70
N GLY A 115 -22.10 -47.14 -44.84
CA GLY A 115 -23.40 -46.47 -44.76
C GLY A 115 -23.84 -45.76 -46.04
N GLN A 116 -22.90 -45.41 -46.93
CA GLN A 116 -23.19 -44.86 -48.27
C GLN A 116 -24.05 -45.78 -49.14
N VAL A 117 -24.06 -47.09 -48.87
CA VAL A 117 -24.94 -48.04 -49.56
C VAL A 117 -26.40 -47.90 -49.10
N LEU A 118 -26.62 -47.32 -47.91
CA LEU A 118 -27.92 -47.19 -47.24
C LEU A 118 -28.42 -45.74 -47.16
N THR A 119 -27.54 -44.74 -47.30
CA THR A 119 -27.86 -43.32 -47.19
C THR A 119 -27.33 -42.53 -48.39
N ALA A 120 -28.06 -41.50 -48.82
CA ALA A 120 -27.62 -40.61 -49.89
C ALA A 120 -26.48 -39.67 -49.45
N ASP A 121 -26.38 -39.41 -48.15
CA ASP A 121 -25.33 -38.56 -47.59
C ASP A 121 -24.05 -39.38 -47.31
N PRO A 122 -22.89 -38.95 -47.83
CA PRO A 122 -21.62 -39.65 -47.62
C PRO A 122 -21.01 -39.41 -46.24
N PHE A 123 -21.62 -38.55 -45.43
CA PHE A 123 -21.14 -38.15 -44.10
C PHE A 123 -22.27 -38.17 -43.08
N VAL A 124 -21.89 -38.35 -41.81
CA VAL A 124 -22.78 -38.12 -40.66
C VAL A 124 -22.15 -37.07 -39.74
N LEU A 125 -22.96 -36.12 -39.29
CA LEU A 125 -22.52 -35.10 -38.34
C LEU A 125 -22.37 -35.74 -36.95
N ILE A 126 -21.14 -35.86 -36.46
CA ILE A 126 -20.84 -36.32 -35.11
C ILE A 126 -20.41 -35.13 -34.28
N GLY A 127 -21.02 -34.96 -33.12
CA GLY A 127 -20.66 -33.90 -32.21
C GLY A 127 -20.71 -34.27 -30.74
N GLY A 128 -20.01 -33.46 -29.97
CA GLY A 128 -20.04 -33.42 -28.52
C GLY A 128 -20.44 -32.02 -28.05
N SER A 129 -21.18 -31.96 -26.95
CA SER A 129 -21.54 -30.69 -26.32
C SER A 129 -21.32 -30.76 -24.83
N SER A 130 -20.69 -29.73 -24.27
CA SER A 130 -20.45 -29.62 -22.85
C SER A 130 -20.93 -28.27 -22.36
N SER A 131 -21.67 -28.25 -21.25
CA SER A 131 -22.13 -27.04 -20.57
C SER A 131 -21.49 -26.99 -19.18
N ALA A 132 -21.16 -25.79 -18.73
CA ALA A 132 -20.51 -25.59 -17.45
C ALA A 132 -21.06 -24.33 -16.80
N GLN A 133 -21.55 -24.51 -15.59
CA GLN A 133 -21.98 -23.39 -14.76
C GLN A 133 -20.74 -22.64 -14.27
N VAL A 134 -20.69 -21.35 -14.57
CA VAL A 134 -19.66 -20.44 -14.08
C VAL A 134 -20.15 -19.87 -12.76
N SER A 135 -19.78 -20.48 -11.64
CA SER A 135 -19.98 -19.84 -10.34
C SER A 135 -18.75 -19.01 -9.98
N THR A 136 -18.92 -17.70 -9.86
CA THR A 136 -17.93 -16.88 -9.16
C THR A 136 -17.93 -17.36 -7.71
N ALA A 137 -16.79 -17.85 -7.24
CA ALA A 137 -16.60 -18.20 -5.84
C ALA A 137 -16.66 -16.91 -5.03
N GLY A 138 -17.86 -16.46 -4.67
CA GLY A 138 -18.03 -15.36 -3.72
C GLY A 138 -17.38 -15.74 -2.39
N GLY A 139 -16.92 -14.72 -1.69
CA GLY A 139 -16.21 -14.83 -0.42
C GLY A 139 -16.83 -13.92 0.62
N ASP A 140 -16.26 -13.91 1.81
CA ASP A 140 -16.76 -13.07 2.88
C ASP A 140 -16.44 -11.60 2.63
N CYS A 141 -17.45 -10.75 2.80
CA CYS A 141 -17.25 -9.32 2.92
C CYS A 141 -17.42 -8.85 4.36
N LEU A 142 -18.29 -9.51 5.13
CA LEU A 142 -18.45 -9.28 6.56
C LEU A 142 -18.26 -10.60 7.28
N ARG A 143 -17.29 -10.67 8.19
CA ARG A 143 -17.09 -11.82 9.05
C ARG A 143 -16.90 -11.40 10.50
N SER A 144 -17.73 -11.91 11.40
CA SER A 144 -17.44 -11.86 12.83
C SER A 144 -16.86 -13.19 13.30
N THR A 145 -15.82 -13.15 14.11
CA THR A 145 -15.14 -14.35 14.63
C THR A 145 -15.64 -14.78 16.01
N PHE A 146 -16.36 -13.90 16.72
CA PHE A 146 -16.86 -14.19 18.07
C PHE A 146 -18.28 -13.67 18.33
N GLY A 147 -18.52 -12.39 18.07
CA GLY A 147 -19.78 -11.69 18.34
C GLY A 147 -20.68 -11.54 17.12
N PRO A 148 -21.67 -10.63 17.18
CA PRO A 148 -22.61 -10.41 16.09
C PRO A 148 -22.03 -9.55 14.95
N VAL A 149 -22.75 -9.56 13.84
CA VAL A 149 -22.71 -8.51 12.81
C VAL A 149 -24.03 -7.75 12.90
N LYS A 150 -23.99 -6.43 13.10
CA LYS A 150 -25.19 -5.59 13.20
C LYS A 150 -25.20 -4.51 12.14
N ILE A 151 -26.34 -4.34 11.48
CA ILE A 151 -26.63 -3.26 10.53
C ILE A 151 -27.94 -2.60 10.97
N PHE A 152 -27.90 -1.35 11.41
CA PHE A 152 -29.10 -0.70 11.98
C PHE A 152 -29.25 0.78 11.58
N ASP A 153 -30.31 1.41 12.08
CA ASP A 153 -30.79 2.74 11.67
C ASP A 153 -31.17 2.84 10.20
N SER A 154 -30.35 3.49 9.37
CA SER A 154 -30.53 3.66 7.92
C SER A 154 -29.26 3.25 7.16
N ALA A 155 -28.41 2.44 7.79
CA ALA A 155 -27.17 1.97 7.19
C ALA A 155 -27.44 1.05 6.00
N ARG A 156 -26.55 1.07 5.02
CA ARG A 156 -26.68 0.30 3.78
C ARG A 156 -25.41 -0.50 3.53
N VAL A 157 -25.57 -1.79 3.26
CA VAL A 157 -24.48 -2.67 2.82
C VAL A 157 -24.90 -3.33 1.52
N LYS A 158 -24.08 -3.15 0.48
CA LYS A 158 -24.32 -3.69 -0.86
C LYS A 158 -23.11 -4.48 -1.35
N GLY A 159 -23.33 -5.74 -1.71
CA GLY A 159 -22.31 -6.61 -2.26
C GLY A 159 -22.91 -7.91 -2.79
N THR A 160 -23.29 -7.93 -4.06
CA THR A 160 -24.00 -9.07 -4.68
C THR A 160 -23.17 -10.35 -4.76
N ASP A 161 -21.85 -10.26 -4.62
CA ASP A 161 -20.92 -11.40 -4.54
C ASP A 161 -20.46 -11.70 -3.11
N CYS A 162 -20.99 -10.97 -2.12
CA CYS A 162 -20.54 -11.01 -0.73
C CYS A 162 -21.31 -12.05 0.09
N GLN A 163 -20.56 -12.75 0.94
CA GLN A 163 -21.11 -13.51 2.04
C GLN A 163 -20.97 -12.72 3.36
N VAL A 164 -21.99 -12.81 4.20
CA VAL A 164 -21.94 -12.40 5.61
C VAL A 164 -21.84 -13.65 6.45
N ALA A 165 -20.80 -13.77 7.27
CA ALA A 165 -20.62 -14.90 8.19
C ALA A 165 -20.53 -14.39 9.63
N SER A 166 -21.53 -14.68 10.44
CA SER A 166 -21.59 -14.22 11.84
C SER A 166 -21.37 -15.37 12.83
N ALA A 167 -20.40 -15.21 13.73
CA ALA A 167 -20.21 -16.09 14.88
C ALA A 167 -21.34 -15.98 15.92
N GLY A 168 -22.13 -14.90 15.88
CA GLY A 168 -23.29 -14.68 16.73
C GLY A 168 -24.55 -14.46 15.90
N ALA A 169 -25.30 -13.41 16.23
CA ALA A 169 -26.46 -12.98 15.44
C ALA A 169 -26.03 -12.16 14.21
N PHE A 170 -26.83 -12.19 13.17
CA PHE A 170 -26.83 -11.14 12.14
C PHE A 170 -28.02 -10.21 12.37
N ALA A 171 -27.82 -9.06 13.01
CA ALA A 171 -28.91 -8.14 13.33
C ALA A 171 -29.11 -7.12 12.22
N VAL A 172 -30.33 -7.03 11.68
CA VAL A 172 -30.71 -6.01 10.70
C VAL A 172 -31.99 -5.34 11.17
N CYS A 173 -31.92 -4.04 11.47
CA CYS A 173 -33.03 -3.34 12.11
C CYS A 173 -33.32 -1.93 11.58
N MET A 174 -34.52 -1.44 11.91
CA MET A 174 -35.05 -0.15 11.46
C MET A 174 -35.19 -0.06 9.92
N ASN A 175 -34.56 0.94 9.29
CA ASN A 175 -34.58 1.15 7.83
C ASN A 175 -33.27 0.68 7.17
N ALA A 176 -32.51 -0.18 7.84
CA ALA A 176 -31.27 -0.71 7.31
C ALA A 176 -31.50 -1.56 6.04
N VAL A 177 -30.51 -1.55 5.16
CA VAL A 177 -30.50 -2.32 3.91
C VAL A 177 -29.28 -3.23 3.90
N ALA A 178 -29.50 -4.53 3.66
CA ALA A 178 -28.44 -5.51 3.44
C ALA A 178 -28.72 -6.28 2.15
N GLU A 179 -27.92 -6.03 1.12
CA GLU A 179 -27.99 -6.69 -0.19
C GLU A 179 -26.70 -7.49 -0.42
N VAL A 180 -26.73 -8.77 -0.04
CA VAL A 180 -25.60 -9.69 -0.10
C VAL A 180 -25.99 -10.98 -0.84
N ARG A 181 -25.00 -11.81 -1.16
CA ARG A 181 -25.23 -13.11 -1.84
C ARG A 181 -25.81 -14.16 -0.88
N SER A 182 -25.18 -14.29 0.28
CA SER A 182 -25.48 -15.33 1.26
C SER A 182 -25.21 -14.85 2.67
N VAL A 183 -25.93 -15.42 3.64
CA VAL A 183 -25.74 -15.16 5.07
C VAL A 183 -25.63 -16.50 5.80
N GLU A 184 -24.57 -16.63 6.60
CA GLU A 184 -24.32 -17.73 7.52
C GLU A 184 -24.29 -17.19 8.94
N VAL A 185 -25.02 -17.83 9.85
CA VAL A 185 -25.04 -17.47 11.26
C VAL A 185 -24.87 -18.70 12.13
N ALA A 186 -24.16 -18.56 13.23
CA ALA A 186 -24.01 -19.63 14.22
C ALA A 186 -25.28 -19.85 15.05
N LEU A 187 -26.18 -18.86 15.11
CA LEU A 187 -27.42 -18.99 15.87
C LEU A 187 -28.46 -19.88 15.16
N PRO A 188 -29.26 -20.63 15.93
CA PRO A 188 -30.42 -21.35 15.39
C PRO A 188 -31.46 -20.38 14.82
N LYS A 189 -32.19 -20.83 13.80
CA LYS A 189 -33.22 -20.04 13.10
C LYS A 189 -34.23 -19.35 14.02
N ALA A 190 -34.69 -20.04 15.07
CA ALA A 190 -35.69 -19.50 16.00
C ALA A 190 -35.18 -18.26 16.76
N TRP A 191 -33.90 -18.24 17.10
CA TRP A 191 -33.27 -17.11 17.79
C TRP A 191 -32.89 -16.00 16.82
N GLN A 192 -32.36 -16.36 15.64
CA GLN A 192 -31.96 -15.41 14.61
C GLN A 192 -33.14 -14.53 14.14
N ALA A 193 -34.37 -15.06 14.13
CA ALA A 193 -35.57 -14.30 13.78
C ALA A 193 -35.82 -13.08 14.69
N MET A 194 -35.38 -13.12 15.96
CA MET A 194 -35.55 -12.00 16.90
C MET A 194 -34.64 -10.80 16.59
N TYR A 195 -33.61 -11.00 15.77
CA TYR A 195 -32.62 -9.98 15.42
C TYR A 195 -32.88 -9.32 14.05
N ILE A 196 -33.93 -9.74 13.34
CA ILE A 196 -34.36 -9.12 12.07
C ILE A 196 -35.64 -8.33 12.34
N CYS A 197 -35.56 -7.01 12.31
CA CYS A 197 -36.73 -6.16 12.57
C CYS A 197 -37.70 -6.15 11.37
N PRO A 198 -39.01 -5.90 11.61
CA PRO A 198 -39.97 -5.68 10.52
C PRO A 198 -39.60 -4.45 9.67
N GLY A 199 -39.79 -4.54 8.35
CA GLY A 199 -39.64 -3.41 7.43
C GLY A 199 -38.24 -3.20 6.84
N VAL A 200 -37.25 -4.03 7.20
CA VAL A 200 -35.89 -3.97 6.63
C VAL A 200 -35.85 -4.52 5.19
N THR A 201 -34.96 -3.96 4.37
CA THR A 201 -34.65 -4.54 3.04
C THR A 201 -33.49 -5.52 3.20
N LEU A 202 -33.79 -6.80 3.06
CA LEU A 202 -32.84 -7.89 3.29
C LEU A 202 -32.84 -8.86 2.11
N THR A 203 -31.71 -8.91 1.40
CA THR A 203 -31.44 -9.86 0.31
C THR A 203 -30.14 -10.62 0.64
N PRO A 204 -30.15 -11.96 0.73
CA PRO A 204 -31.31 -12.84 0.59
C PRO A 204 -32.23 -12.76 1.83
N PRO A 205 -33.51 -13.16 1.74
CA PRO A 205 -34.41 -13.15 2.89
C PRO A 205 -33.96 -14.17 3.96
N LEU A 206 -34.41 -13.97 5.21
CA LEU A 206 -34.09 -14.83 6.36
C LEU A 206 -34.30 -16.33 6.09
N ALA A 207 -35.29 -16.69 5.27
CA ALA A 207 -35.57 -18.08 4.92
C ALA A 207 -34.43 -18.78 4.16
N SER A 208 -33.56 -18.01 3.50
CA SER A 208 -32.43 -18.48 2.70
C SER A 208 -31.10 -18.44 3.44
N PHE A 209 -31.10 -18.11 4.72
CA PHE A 209 -29.88 -18.13 5.54
C PHE A 209 -29.45 -19.56 5.85
N SER A 210 -28.15 -19.74 6.07
CA SER A 210 -27.62 -20.95 6.70
C SER A 210 -27.48 -20.71 8.21
N PHE A 211 -28.01 -21.64 9.01
CA PHE A 211 -28.05 -21.54 10.47
C PHE A 211 -27.18 -22.63 11.09
N ASP A 212 -26.84 -22.45 12.36
CA ASP A 212 -25.99 -23.39 13.11
C ASP A 212 -24.61 -23.60 12.43
N THR A 213 -24.17 -22.61 11.63
CA THR A 213 -22.89 -22.64 10.93
C THR A 213 -21.83 -21.91 11.77
N PRO A 214 -20.79 -22.60 12.27
CA PRO A 214 -19.74 -21.94 13.03
C PRO A 214 -18.94 -20.98 12.14
N SER A 215 -18.70 -19.77 12.64
CA SER A 215 -17.80 -18.83 11.97
C SER A 215 -16.35 -19.16 12.30
N VAL A 216 -15.60 -19.61 11.30
CA VAL A 216 -14.16 -19.84 11.38
C VAL A 216 -13.44 -18.61 10.84
N ASP A 217 -12.35 -18.17 11.45
CA ASP A 217 -11.50 -17.10 10.92
C ASP A 217 -10.62 -17.62 9.75
N PRO A 218 -10.92 -17.27 8.49
CA PRO A 218 -10.14 -17.74 7.35
C PRO A 218 -8.82 -16.98 7.20
N LEU A 219 -8.67 -15.82 7.84
CA LEU A 219 -7.52 -14.92 7.71
C LEU A 219 -6.45 -15.18 8.77
N ALA A 220 -6.76 -15.94 9.84
CA ALA A 220 -5.83 -16.21 10.92
C ALA A 220 -4.52 -16.86 10.44
N GLU A 221 -4.61 -17.77 9.47
CA GLU A 221 -3.49 -18.51 8.86
C GLU A 221 -3.08 -17.97 7.48
N ASP A 222 -3.66 -16.84 7.04
CA ASP A 222 -3.28 -16.22 5.78
C ASP A 222 -1.83 -15.71 5.86
N ASP A 223 -0.99 -16.09 4.88
CA ASP A 223 0.44 -15.76 4.86
C ASP A 223 0.71 -14.26 5.05
N ARG A 224 -0.17 -13.39 4.53
CA ARG A 224 -0.04 -11.94 4.64
C ARG A 224 -0.25 -11.50 6.09
N ILE A 225 -1.24 -12.06 6.76
CA ILE A 225 -1.59 -11.77 8.16
C ILE A 225 -0.51 -12.32 9.09
N VAL A 226 -0.02 -13.54 8.83
CA VAL A 226 1.10 -14.15 9.56
C VAL A 226 2.36 -13.30 9.42
N ALA A 227 2.66 -12.79 8.21
CA ALA A 227 3.81 -11.92 7.98
C ALA A 227 3.70 -10.58 8.72
N ILE A 228 2.52 -9.95 8.73
CA ILE A 228 2.27 -8.72 9.51
C ILE A 228 2.50 -8.97 11.01
N ARG A 229 1.93 -10.05 11.57
CA ARG A 229 2.13 -10.43 12.98
C ARG A 229 3.60 -10.65 13.30
N LYS A 230 4.32 -11.37 12.44
CA LYS A 230 5.77 -11.61 12.59
C LYS A 230 6.56 -10.30 12.59
N ARG A 231 6.24 -9.35 11.71
CA ARG A 231 6.87 -8.03 11.67
C ARG A 231 6.59 -7.25 12.96
N LEU A 232 5.35 -7.18 13.40
CA LEU A 232 4.96 -6.49 14.65
C LEU A 232 5.65 -7.11 15.88
N ALA A 233 5.76 -8.43 15.97
CA ALA A 233 6.50 -9.10 17.04
C ALA A 233 8.01 -8.76 17.02
N GLY A 234 8.57 -8.49 15.84
CA GLY A 234 9.94 -8.01 15.69
C GLY A 234 10.16 -6.56 16.16
N MET A 235 9.10 -5.76 16.27
CA MET A 235 9.15 -4.35 16.72
C MET A 235 9.15 -4.19 18.25
N THR A 236 9.52 -5.24 18.98
CA THR A 236 9.56 -5.29 20.45
C THR A 236 10.78 -4.62 21.07
N ARG A 237 11.82 -4.35 20.28
CA ARG A 237 13.00 -3.65 20.79
C ARG A 237 12.62 -2.19 21.02
N TRP A 238 12.86 -1.69 22.22
CA TRP A 238 12.64 -0.28 22.55
C TRP A 238 13.98 0.47 22.46
N ALA A 239 13.98 1.73 22.06
CA ALA A 239 15.21 2.51 21.87
C ALA A 239 15.93 2.91 23.16
N TYR A 240 15.46 2.52 24.34
CA TYR A 240 16.16 2.79 25.59
C TYR A 240 17.55 2.15 25.55
N GLY A 241 18.59 3.00 25.57
CA GLY A 241 20.01 2.59 25.50
C GLY A 241 20.66 2.70 24.13
N THR A 242 19.92 3.12 23.08
CA THR A 242 20.54 3.42 21.78
C THR A 242 21.49 4.62 21.94
N GLN A 243 22.59 4.66 21.19
CA GLN A 243 23.53 5.78 21.20
C GLN A 243 23.41 6.58 19.90
N ILE A 244 23.56 7.91 19.99
CA ILE A 244 23.63 8.77 18.81
C ILE A 244 24.88 8.37 18.01
N PRO A 245 24.77 8.15 16.67
CA PRO A 245 25.92 7.73 15.85
C PRO A 245 27.09 8.72 15.90
N GLU A 246 26.79 10.03 15.86
CA GLU A 246 27.78 11.09 15.91
C GLU A 246 27.32 12.22 16.85
N ARG A 247 28.25 12.83 17.57
CA ARG A 247 27.97 13.94 18.49
C ARG A 247 28.65 15.22 18.01
N PRO A 248 28.10 16.40 18.32
CA PRO A 248 28.78 17.66 18.10
C PRO A 248 30.20 17.64 18.65
N LEU A 249 31.12 18.22 17.88
CA LEU A 249 32.50 18.42 18.26
C LEU A 249 32.59 19.51 19.33
N HIS A 250 33.45 19.29 20.32
CA HIS A 250 33.72 20.22 21.42
C HIS A 250 35.19 20.68 21.38
N PRO A 251 35.61 21.47 20.36
CA PRO A 251 37.01 21.85 20.21
C PRO A 251 37.48 22.76 21.35
N GLU A 252 38.72 22.66 21.80
CA GLU A 252 39.23 23.64 22.78
C GLU A 252 39.38 25.03 22.16
N THR A 253 39.15 26.07 22.96
CA THR A 253 39.21 27.47 22.53
C THR A 253 40.09 28.26 23.48
N SER A 254 41.24 28.75 23.00
CA SER A 254 42.20 29.56 23.76
C SER A 254 42.11 31.04 23.37
N GLY A 255 42.28 31.96 24.32
CA GLY A 255 42.16 33.39 24.08
C GLY A 255 43.11 33.93 23.00
N GLY A 256 42.62 34.89 22.21
CA GLY A 256 43.38 35.60 21.17
C GLY A 256 43.33 37.12 21.32
N SER A 257 43.68 37.85 20.25
CA SER A 257 43.53 39.31 20.15
C SER A 257 42.31 39.69 19.30
N ASP A 258 41.73 40.87 19.54
CA ASP A 258 40.67 41.42 18.67
C ASP A 258 41.26 41.92 17.36
N GLU A 259 40.55 41.71 16.27
CA GLU A 259 40.92 42.12 14.92
C GLU A 259 39.70 42.65 14.16
N VAL A 260 39.93 43.67 13.34
CA VAL A 260 38.90 44.33 12.52
C VAL A 260 39.45 44.53 11.12
N TYR A 261 38.71 44.02 10.12
CA TYR A 261 39.04 44.16 8.71
C TYR A 261 37.89 44.85 7.99
N THR A 262 38.18 45.99 7.35
CA THR A 262 37.18 46.80 6.63
C THR A 262 37.69 47.14 5.24
N ARG A 263 36.99 46.74 4.18
CA ARG A 263 37.37 46.99 2.78
C ARG A 263 38.78 46.51 2.43
N GLN A 264 39.13 45.29 2.87
CA GLN A 264 40.45 44.72 2.67
C GLN A 264 40.39 43.32 2.04
N THR A 265 41.48 42.95 1.36
CA THR A 265 41.78 41.56 1.00
C THR A 265 42.97 41.11 1.84
N VAL A 266 42.79 40.12 2.73
CA VAL A 266 43.83 39.71 3.69
C VAL A 266 43.91 38.19 3.82
N THR A 267 45.14 37.67 3.99
CA THR A 267 45.37 36.27 4.37
C THR A 267 45.74 36.20 5.85
N LEU A 268 44.99 35.40 6.61
CA LEU A 268 45.12 35.24 8.05
C LEU A 268 45.91 33.98 8.40
N PRO A 269 46.93 34.05 9.27
CA PRO A 269 47.72 32.87 9.65
C PRO A 269 46.89 31.86 10.46
N SER A 270 46.95 30.58 10.09
CA SER A 270 46.21 29.49 10.75
C SER A 270 46.69 29.17 12.17
N SER A 271 47.92 29.54 12.52
CA SER A 271 48.49 29.36 13.87
C SER A 271 48.06 30.43 14.88
N ARG A 272 47.39 31.50 14.43
CA ARG A 272 47.00 32.62 15.29
C ARG A 272 45.63 32.36 15.92
N ALA A 273 45.52 32.63 17.22
CA ALA A 273 44.23 32.69 17.91
C ALA A 273 43.64 34.10 17.82
N TYR A 274 42.35 34.19 17.50
CA TYR A 274 41.59 35.44 17.44
C TYR A 274 40.62 35.50 18.62
N ARG A 275 40.42 36.68 19.24
CA ARG A 275 39.37 36.91 20.24
C ARG A 275 38.10 37.34 19.54
N ARG A 276 37.92 38.63 19.25
CA ARG A 276 36.84 39.10 18.38
C ARG A 276 37.36 39.33 16.97
N LEU A 277 36.65 38.85 15.96
CA LEU A 277 36.97 39.08 14.55
C LEU A 277 35.80 39.78 13.88
N SER A 278 35.99 41.04 13.47
CA SER A 278 34.96 41.81 12.76
C SER A 278 35.37 42.02 11.31
N ILE A 279 34.52 41.60 10.36
CA ILE A 279 34.82 41.63 8.92
C ILE A 279 33.71 42.43 8.23
N SER A 280 34.11 43.49 7.54
CA SER A 280 33.18 44.34 6.77
C SER A 280 33.69 44.59 5.37
N ASP A 281 32.85 44.33 4.37
CA ASP A 281 33.14 44.59 2.96
C ASP A 281 34.51 44.03 2.50
N SER A 282 34.89 42.84 3.00
CA SER A 282 36.25 42.32 2.88
C SER A 282 36.31 40.89 2.33
N ASP A 283 37.47 40.55 1.74
CA ASP A 283 37.84 39.20 1.33
C ASP A 283 38.94 38.67 2.26
N VAL A 284 38.66 37.59 2.99
CA VAL A 284 39.54 37.04 4.03
C VAL A 284 39.86 35.59 3.72
N THR A 285 41.14 35.27 3.55
CA THR A 285 41.59 33.89 3.31
C THR A 285 42.24 33.30 4.55
N PHE A 286 41.76 32.13 4.97
CA PHE A 286 42.46 31.26 5.91
C PHE A 286 43.05 30.08 5.15
N PRO A 287 44.39 29.91 5.11
CA PRO A 287 45.02 28.82 4.36
C PRO A 287 44.82 27.45 5.02
N GLY A 288 44.35 27.41 6.28
CA GLY A 288 44.17 26.19 7.05
C GLY A 288 45.49 25.56 7.49
N THR A 289 45.44 24.27 7.83
CA THR A 289 46.62 23.46 8.20
C THR A 289 47.24 22.73 7.01
N GLY A 290 46.55 22.76 5.85
CA GLY A 290 46.94 22.02 4.64
C GLY A 290 46.50 20.55 4.64
N SER A 291 45.85 20.07 5.71
CA SER A 291 45.33 18.71 5.83
C SER A 291 43.93 18.68 6.43
N ALA A 292 43.12 17.68 6.08
CA ALA A 292 41.80 17.47 6.69
C ALA A 292 41.92 17.21 8.21
N ASP A 293 41.01 17.78 8.99
CA ASP A 293 40.93 17.55 10.44
C ASP A 293 39.46 17.32 10.89
N PRO A 294 38.88 16.16 10.55
CA PRO A 294 37.46 15.88 10.79
C PRO A 294 37.09 15.74 12.27
N GLY A 295 38.08 15.52 13.13
CA GLY A 295 37.92 15.45 14.59
C GLY A 295 38.18 16.78 15.29
N CYS A 296 38.61 17.81 14.56
CA CYS A 296 38.98 19.12 15.10
C CYS A 296 40.05 19.05 16.20
N LEU A 297 41.10 18.26 15.99
CA LEU A 297 42.19 18.06 16.95
C LEU A 297 43.23 19.17 16.92
N LYS A 298 43.39 19.89 15.80
CA LYS A 298 44.35 20.98 15.61
C LYS A 298 43.70 22.18 14.90
N PRO A 299 42.70 22.83 15.53
CA PRO A 299 41.94 23.88 14.87
C PRO A 299 42.72 25.19 14.71
N THR A 300 42.37 25.95 13.68
CA THR A 300 42.53 27.41 13.70
C THR A 300 41.49 27.99 14.66
N ILE A 301 41.92 28.72 15.68
CA ILE A 301 41.06 29.11 16.82
C ILE A 301 40.57 30.55 16.70
N ILE A 302 39.25 30.72 16.81
CA ILE A 302 38.56 32.01 16.95
C ILE A 302 37.79 31.97 18.26
N SER A 303 38.43 32.36 19.34
CA SER A 303 37.94 32.18 20.72
C SER A 303 36.71 33.00 21.10
N GLY A 304 36.46 34.12 20.45
CA GLY A 304 35.31 34.99 20.70
C GLY A 304 34.44 35.19 19.46
N ASN A 305 33.77 36.33 19.38
CA ASN A 305 32.71 36.54 18.37
C ASN A 305 33.29 36.80 16.98
N MET A 306 32.65 36.23 15.96
CA MET A 306 32.81 36.65 14.56
C MET A 306 31.61 37.51 14.18
N VAL A 307 31.86 38.73 13.68
CA VAL A 307 30.79 39.66 13.29
C VAL A 307 31.00 40.08 11.85
N PHE A 308 29.98 39.93 11.02
CA PHE A 308 30.01 40.24 9.60
C PHE A 308 29.03 41.37 9.26
N SER A 309 29.49 42.36 8.49
CA SER A 309 28.66 43.45 7.95
C SER A 309 29.01 43.73 6.48
N GLY A 310 28.07 44.22 5.68
CA GLY A 310 28.33 44.48 4.26
C GLY A 310 28.58 43.20 3.45
N VAL A 311 29.41 43.27 2.40
CA VAL A 311 29.66 42.12 1.49
C VAL A 311 30.97 41.42 1.80
N ASN A 312 30.93 40.18 2.27
CA ASN A 312 32.12 39.45 2.73
C ASN A 312 32.33 38.14 1.98
N ARG A 313 33.60 37.84 1.66
CA ARG A 313 34.05 36.52 1.19
C ARG A 313 35.08 35.97 2.16
N VAL A 314 34.86 34.76 2.65
CA VAL A 314 35.79 34.06 3.55
C VAL A 314 36.22 32.76 2.88
N HIS A 315 37.49 32.63 2.53
CA HIS A 315 38.03 31.42 1.88
C HIS A 315 38.71 30.53 2.91
N LEU A 316 38.36 29.26 2.94
CA LEU A 316 38.87 28.28 3.90
C LEU A 316 39.69 27.20 3.18
N GLY A 317 40.95 27.03 3.59
CA GLY A 317 41.79 25.89 3.23
C GLY A 317 41.59 24.70 4.16
N SER A 318 42.17 23.54 3.82
CA SER A 318 41.97 22.28 4.56
C SER A 318 42.32 22.39 6.05
N GLY A 319 41.44 21.88 6.90
CA GLY A 319 41.63 21.83 8.36
C GLY A 319 40.34 22.00 9.14
N CYS A 320 40.49 22.23 10.46
CA CYS A 320 39.38 22.60 11.32
C CYS A 320 39.43 24.08 11.73
N TYR A 321 38.27 24.71 11.82
CA TYR A 321 38.08 26.07 12.33
C TYR A 321 37.18 26.02 13.56
N ALA A 322 37.72 26.36 14.73
CA ALA A 322 37.02 26.31 16.00
C ALA A 322 36.59 27.72 16.45
N ILE A 323 35.29 27.93 16.60
CA ILE A 323 34.69 29.22 16.97
C ILE A 323 34.10 29.11 18.38
N GLY A 324 34.68 29.86 19.32
CA GLY A 324 34.25 29.86 20.72
C GLY A 324 33.09 30.80 20.99
N GLY A 325 33.02 31.95 20.31
CA GLY A 325 31.96 32.94 20.49
C GLY A 325 30.84 32.83 19.46
N VAL A 326 30.03 33.89 19.41
CA VAL A 326 28.87 33.98 18.50
C VAL A 326 29.34 34.31 17.09
N MET A 327 28.82 33.60 16.10
CA MET A 327 28.88 34.06 14.70
C MET A 327 27.64 34.90 14.42
N SER A 328 27.81 36.19 14.14
CA SER A 328 26.71 37.11 13.84
C SER A 328 26.85 37.69 12.43
N ASN A 329 25.88 37.44 11.57
CA ASN A 329 25.75 38.10 10.27
C ASN A 329 24.69 39.20 10.40
N GLU A 330 25.14 40.45 10.40
CA GLU A 330 24.34 41.62 10.73
C GLU A 330 23.36 41.99 9.61
N ASP A 331 22.35 42.81 9.92
CA ASP A 331 21.31 43.20 8.97
C ASP A 331 21.90 43.78 7.66
N GLY A 332 21.42 43.26 6.54
CA GLY A 332 21.87 43.64 5.20
C GLY A 332 23.22 43.06 4.77
N ALA A 333 23.89 42.26 5.59
CA ALA A 333 25.15 41.61 5.19
C ALA A 333 24.92 40.51 4.14
N ASP A 334 25.90 40.32 3.25
CA ASP A 334 26.01 39.18 2.32
C ASP A 334 27.37 38.53 2.54
N THR A 335 27.39 37.44 3.30
CA THR A 335 28.60 36.74 3.70
C THR A 335 28.64 35.35 3.10
N ARG A 336 29.77 34.98 2.49
CA ARG A 336 29.96 33.65 1.92
C ARG A 336 31.27 33.04 2.41
N PHE A 337 31.17 31.80 2.89
CA PHE A 337 32.29 30.93 3.19
C PHE A 337 32.52 29.99 2.00
N ASP A 338 33.61 30.22 1.28
CA ASP A 338 34.05 29.43 0.15
C ASP A 338 35.21 28.53 0.55
N LEU A 339 35.37 27.41 -0.15
CA LEU A 339 36.51 26.52 0.03
C LEU A 339 37.59 26.85 -0.99
N LEU A 340 38.86 26.81 -0.56
CA LEU A 340 39.97 26.77 -1.50
C LEU A 340 39.89 25.47 -2.34
N PRO A 341 40.40 25.46 -3.57
CA PRO A 341 40.32 24.30 -4.45
C PRO A 341 40.84 23.01 -3.79
N GLY A 342 39.99 21.98 -3.72
CA GLY A 342 40.33 20.69 -3.11
C GLY A 342 40.43 20.68 -1.59
N ALA A 343 40.01 21.76 -0.91
CA ALA A 343 40.04 21.83 0.53
C ALA A 343 39.00 20.91 1.19
N ASP A 344 39.39 20.27 2.29
CA ASP A 344 38.50 19.52 3.18
C ASP A 344 38.42 20.23 4.53
N VAL A 345 37.24 20.77 4.83
CA VAL A 345 37.03 21.72 5.92
C VAL A 345 36.03 21.18 6.93
N THR A 346 36.39 21.33 8.20
CA THR A 346 35.48 21.17 9.34
C THR A 346 35.30 22.51 10.04
N LEU A 347 34.06 22.97 10.15
CA LEU A 347 33.69 24.15 10.92
C LEU A 347 33.03 23.70 12.22
N ALA A 348 33.62 24.06 13.35
CA ALA A 348 33.11 23.71 14.68
C ALA A 348 32.85 24.97 15.50
N SER A 349 31.65 25.15 16.02
CA SER A 349 31.26 26.30 16.85
C SER A 349 30.66 25.86 18.17
N LYS A 350 31.13 26.45 19.27
CA LYS A 350 30.62 26.20 20.63
C LYS A 350 29.34 26.94 20.94
N SER A 351 29.25 28.19 20.47
CA SER A 351 28.10 29.06 20.73
C SER A 351 27.12 29.00 19.57
N TYR A 352 26.21 29.96 19.51
CA TYR A 352 25.18 30.05 18.49
C TYR A 352 25.64 30.82 17.24
N LEU A 353 25.06 30.45 16.10
CA LEU A 353 25.08 31.20 14.85
C LEU A 353 23.80 32.03 14.75
N GLN A 354 23.94 33.32 14.47
CA GLN A 354 22.83 34.24 14.26
C GLN A 354 22.96 34.91 12.89
N ASN A 355 22.10 34.53 11.95
CA ASN A 355 21.90 35.26 10.71
C ASN A 355 20.67 36.16 10.87
N LYS A 356 20.82 37.49 10.86
CA LYS A 356 19.69 38.41 10.99
C LYS A 356 18.95 38.59 9.65
N ALA A 357 18.49 39.79 9.30
CA ALA A 357 17.92 40.05 7.97
C ALA A 357 19.04 40.17 6.91
N ALA A 358 19.74 39.06 6.67
CA ALA A 358 21.01 39.00 5.94
C ALA A 358 21.15 37.70 5.14
N THR A 359 22.12 37.64 4.22
CA THR A 359 22.47 36.44 3.45
C THR A 359 23.76 35.84 3.98
N LEU A 360 23.73 34.55 4.34
CA LEU A 360 24.88 33.78 4.77
C LEU A 360 24.92 32.44 4.04
N HIS A 361 26.04 32.14 3.40
CA HIS A 361 26.25 30.90 2.66
C HIS A 361 27.51 30.18 3.10
N PHE A 362 27.38 28.90 3.46
CA PHE A 362 28.50 27.98 3.67
C PHE A 362 28.60 27.03 2.48
N ALA A 363 29.79 26.87 1.92
CA ALA A 363 30.10 25.85 0.93
C ALA A 363 30.02 24.41 1.51
N ASP A 364 30.32 23.42 0.67
CA ASP A 364 30.24 22.00 1.00
C ASP A 364 31.32 21.61 2.03
N MET A 365 30.97 21.52 3.32
CA MET A 365 31.90 21.24 4.40
C MET A 365 31.23 20.50 5.58
N LYS A 366 32.04 19.87 6.45
CA LYS A 366 31.53 19.33 7.71
C LYS A 366 31.23 20.47 8.68
N VAL A 367 30.04 20.47 9.27
CA VAL A 367 29.59 21.52 10.18
C VAL A 367 29.19 20.91 11.52
N SER A 368 29.70 21.49 12.59
CA SER A 368 29.38 21.09 13.97
C SER A 368 29.05 22.32 14.81
N PHE A 369 27.80 22.45 15.22
CA PHE A 369 27.32 23.50 16.12
C PHE A 369 26.89 22.90 17.45
N GLU A 370 27.51 23.31 18.55
CA GLU A 370 27.06 22.96 19.88
C GLU A 370 25.91 23.87 20.35
N GLY A 371 25.92 25.15 19.98
CA GLY A 371 24.83 26.10 20.23
C GLY A 371 23.79 26.16 19.12
N ASP A 372 22.85 27.10 19.26
CA ASP A 372 21.72 27.25 18.33
C ASP A 372 22.14 27.79 16.96
N VAL A 373 21.42 27.38 15.91
CA VAL A 373 21.49 28.00 14.57
C VAL A 373 20.21 28.78 14.35
N VAL A 374 20.32 30.12 14.33
CA VAL A 374 19.18 31.03 14.23
C VAL A 374 19.25 31.80 12.91
N ASN A 375 18.28 31.55 12.04
CA ASN A 375 17.98 32.38 10.87
C ASN A 375 16.78 33.28 11.19
N GLY A 376 17.06 34.56 11.35
CA GLY A 376 16.09 35.59 11.69
C GLY A 376 15.10 35.88 10.57
N ASP A 377 14.22 36.84 10.84
CA ASP A 377 13.23 37.27 9.86
C ASP A 377 13.89 37.84 8.61
N LYS A 378 13.37 37.44 7.44
CA LYS A 378 13.89 37.80 6.12
C LYS A 378 15.35 37.37 5.84
N GLY A 379 15.99 36.62 6.74
CA GLY A 379 17.32 36.08 6.53
C GLY A 379 17.35 34.96 5.50
N SER A 380 18.46 34.83 4.77
CA SER A 380 18.74 33.71 3.86
C SER A 380 20.01 33.00 4.31
N LEU A 381 19.87 31.87 4.99
CA LEU A 381 20.99 31.04 5.45
C LEU A 381 21.04 29.73 4.65
N THR A 382 22.17 29.46 4.02
CA THR A 382 22.38 28.23 3.22
C THR A 382 23.64 27.52 3.67
N PHE A 383 23.52 26.22 3.87
CA PHE A 383 24.63 25.30 4.01
C PHE A 383 24.70 24.42 2.77
N GLY A 384 25.90 24.20 2.25
CA GLY A 384 26.18 23.28 1.15
C GLY A 384 25.98 21.81 1.54
N ASN A 385 26.70 20.90 0.89
CA ASN A 385 26.67 19.47 1.21
C ASN A 385 27.71 19.12 2.29
N GLY A 386 27.35 18.26 3.24
CA GLY A 386 28.29 17.79 4.25
C GLY A 386 27.61 17.16 5.47
N PRO A 387 28.36 16.50 6.37
CA PRO A 387 27.81 16.07 7.64
C PRO A 387 27.48 17.27 8.53
N PHE A 388 26.30 17.24 9.15
CA PHE A 388 25.83 18.28 10.05
C PHE A 388 25.59 17.73 11.45
N LEU A 389 26.25 18.32 12.44
CA LEU A 389 26.14 17.92 13.83
C LEU A 389 25.64 19.12 14.65
N PHE A 390 24.49 18.98 15.30
CA PHE A 390 23.85 20.03 16.08
C PHE A 390 23.61 19.57 17.51
N GLY A 391 24.09 20.35 18.48
CA GLY A 391 23.79 20.20 19.91
C GLY A 391 22.69 21.16 20.37
N GLY A 392 22.58 22.33 19.73
CA GLY A 392 21.54 23.31 19.97
C GLY A 392 20.36 23.17 19.02
N GLY A 393 19.39 24.07 19.17
CA GLY A 393 18.21 24.16 18.31
C GLY A 393 18.51 24.77 16.94
N ILE A 394 17.63 24.50 15.97
CA ILE A 394 17.65 25.12 14.65
C ILE A 394 16.36 25.95 14.53
N VAL A 395 16.49 27.27 14.42
CA VAL A 395 15.36 28.20 14.41
C VAL A 395 15.36 28.98 13.10
N ASN A 396 14.25 28.91 12.38
CA ASN A 396 13.99 29.72 11.20
C ASN A 396 12.75 30.60 11.45
N GLY A 397 12.92 31.92 11.34
CA GLY A 397 11.84 32.89 11.40
C GLY A 397 10.99 32.89 10.13
N THR A 398 10.79 34.07 9.54
CA THR A 398 10.14 34.26 8.23
C THR A 398 11.09 34.11 7.03
N GLY A 399 12.37 33.85 7.28
CA GLY A 399 13.41 33.72 6.27
C GLY A 399 13.47 32.36 5.55
N LYS A 400 14.56 32.17 4.78
CA LYS A 400 14.90 30.92 4.10
C LYS A 400 16.14 30.29 4.76
N LEU A 401 15.99 29.08 5.28
CA LEU A 401 17.09 28.25 5.78
C LEU A 401 17.16 26.95 4.97
N THR A 402 18.29 26.72 4.31
CA THR A 402 18.51 25.53 3.49
C THR A 402 19.77 24.80 3.92
N PHE A 403 19.66 23.48 4.10
CA PHE A 403 20.80 22.58 4.20
C PHE A 403 20.84 21.70 2.96
N GLY A 404 22.04 21.53 2.38
CA GLY A 404 22.28 20.63 1.26
C GLY A 404 22.16 19.17 1.66
N SER A 405 22.79 18.29 0.87
CA SER A 405 22.76 16.85 1.12
C SER A 405 23.90 16.43 2.06
N GLY A 406 23.55 15.71 3.12
CA GLY A 406 24.50 15.05 4.00
C GLY A 406 23.83 14.59 5.29
N PRO A 407 24.44 13.68 6.05
CA PRO A 407 23.80 13.17 7.26
C PRO A 407 23.61 14.28 8.30
N PHE A 408 22.44 14.30 8.93
CA PHE A 408 22.06 15.27 9.95
C PHE A 408 21.95 14.60 11.30
N TYR A 409 22.67 15.09 12.29
CA TYR A 409 22.67 14.59 13.66
C TYR A 409 22.28 15.72 14.62
N VAL A 410 21.04 15.72 15.08
CA VAL A 410 20.50 16.73 16.00
C VAL A 410 20.32 16.10 17.37
N ASN A 411 21.10 16.57 18.34
CA ASN A 411 21.19 16.02 19.69
C ASN A 411 20.61 17.00 20.72
N GLY A 412 19.39 16.75 21.19
CA GLY A 412 18.71 17.50 22.25
C GLY A 412 18.06 18.81 21.82
N GLY A 413 18.56 19.44 20.75
CA GLY A 413 18.01 20.67 20.19
C GLY A 413 16.64 20.52 19.53
N SER A 414 15.81 21.57 19.60
CA SER A 414 14.53 21.64 18.87
C SER A 414 14.69 22.32 17.51
N ILE A 415 13.92 21.86 16.52
CA ILE A 415 13.89 22.44 15.18
C ILE A 415 12.57 23.19 15.04
N ILE A 416 12.64 24.49 14.78
CA ILE A 416 11.46 25.36 14.74
C ILE A 416 11.49 26.15 13.44
N ASN A 417 10.50 25.92 12.59
CA ASN A 417 10.21 26.77 11.45
C ASN A 417 8.95 27.58 11.74
N SER A 418 9.04 28.90 11.64
CA SER A 418 7.90 29.80 11.86
C SER A 418 7.06 29.90 10.59
N SER A 419 7.10 31.04 9.89
CA SER A 419 6.39 31.22 8.62
C SER A 419 7.30 31.23 7.40
N GLY A 420 8.60 30.93 7.59
CA GLY A 420 9.61 30.87 6.55
C GLY A 420 9.67 29.52 5.82
N THR A 421 10.75 29.34 5.06
CA THR A 421 11.08 28.09 4.37
C THR A 421 12.30 27.45 5.02
N LEU A 422 12.15 26.25 5.56
CA LEU A 422 13.23 25.42 6.09
C LEU A 422 13.31 24.13 5.26
N SER A 423 14.47 23.86 4.65
CA SER A 423 14.64 22.68 3.78
C SER A 423 15.92 21.92 4.09
N PHE A 424 15.81 20.60 4.20
CA PHE A 424 16.92 19.66 4.33
C PHE A 424 17.03 18.79 3.07
N GLY A 425 18.25 18.52 2.59
CA GLY A 425 18.51 17.65 1.43
C GLY A 425 18.25 16.15 1.68
N ASN A 426 18.83 15.29 0.83
CA ASN A 426 18.55 13.84 0.78
C ASN A 426 19.32 13.00 1.82
N GLY A 427 20.02 13.63 2.76
CA GLY A 427 20.83 12.89 3.73
C GLY A 427 20.00 12.23 4.84
N LYS A 428 20.56 11.19 5.46
CA LYS A 428 19.93 10.54 6.61
C LYS A 428 19.76 11.54 7.76
N PHE A 429 18.62 11.49 8.42
CA PHE A 429 18.25 12.44 9.45
C PHE A 429 18.04 11.75 10.79
N TYR A 430 18.75 12.22 11.82
CA TYR A 430 18.71 11.71 13.18
C TYR A 430 18.32 12.85 14.14
N LEU A 431 17.19 12.71 14.83
CA LEU A 431 16.77 13.62 15.90
C LEU A 431 16.73 12.87 17.23
N TRP A 432 17.44 13.38 18.25
CA TRP A 432 17.54 12.73 19.55
C TRP A 432 17.02 13.63 20.67
N GLY A 433 15.92 13.25 21.33
CA GLY A 433 15.33 13.95 22.48
C GLY A 433 14.74 15.33 22.18
N GLY A 434 15.07 15.95 21.04
CA GLY A 434 14.53 17.21 20.56
C GLY A 434 13.17 17.06 19.89
N SER A 435 12.45 18.18 19.74
CA SER A 435 11.17 18.23 19.01
C SER A 435 11.33 19.00 17.69
N MET A 436 10.46 18.72 16.73
CA MET A 436 10.40 19.43 15.47
C MET A 436 9.04 20.10 15.34
N ALA A 437 9.01 21.38 14.99
CA ALA A 437 7.78 22.16 14.87
C ALA A 437 7.80 23.04 13.61
N ASN A 438 6.85 22.81 12.71
CA ASN A 438 6.42 23.84 11.76
C ASN A 438 5.29 24.62 12.43
N ALA A 439 5.66 25.72 13.09
CA ALA A 439 4.82 26.43 14.06
C ALA A 439 3.89 27.46 13.39
N GLY A 440 4.31 28.04 12.27
CA GLY A 440 3.56 29.05 11.53
C GLY A 440 2.97 28.52 10.23
N THR A 441 2.77 29.40 9.25
CA THR A 441 2.27 29.02 7.90
C THR A 441 3.39 28.67 6.93
N GLY A 442 4.59 28.38 7.45
CA GLY A 442 5.80 28.16 6.68
C GLY A 442 5.81 26.81 5.97
N THR A 443 6.89 26.58 5.23
CA THR A 443 7.19 25.29 4.59
C THR A 443 8.40 24.66 5.24
N LEU A 444 8.23 23.45 5.78
CA LEU A 444 9.31 22.59 6.25
C LEU A 444 9.41 21.37 5.31
N SER A 445 10.54 21.19 4.64
CA SER A 445 10.74 20.09 3.70
C SER A 445 12.02 19.29 3.97
N PHE A 446 11.94 17.99 3.69
CA PHE A 446 13.06 17.06 3.71
C PHE A 446 13.13 16.29 2.39
N GLY A 447 14.35 15.92 1.98
CA GLY A 447 14.59 15.05 0.82
C GLY A 447 14.26 13.58 1.09
N ASP A 448 14.85 12.67 0.30
CA ASP A 448 14.53 11.23 0.29
C ASP A 448 15.42 10.38 1.23
N GLY A 449 15.96 11.00 2.29
CA GLY A 449 16.84 10.33 3.25
C GLY A 449 16.08 9.47 4.27
N GLY A 450 16.75 8.51 4.93
CA GLY A 450 16.13 7.81 6.06
C GLY A 450 15.95 8.72 7.28
N PHE A 451 14.77 8.72 7.90
CA PHE A 451 14.41 9.57 9.03
C PHE A 451 14.26 8.76 10.33
N ILE A 452 15.02 9.12 11.35
CA ILE A 452 15.04 8.39 12.62
C ILE A 452 14.89 9.38 13.77
N PHE A 453 13.80 9.25 14.52
CA PHE A 453 13.44 10.09 15.65
C PHE A 453 13.51 9.28 16.94
N PHE A 454 14.39 9.67 17.85
CA PHE A 454 14.56 9.06 19.17
C PHE A 454 13.92 9.96 20.23
N GLY A 455 12.66 9.70 20.54
CA GLY A 455 11.82 10.58 21.35
C GLY A 455 11.45 11.88 20.64
N GLY A 456 10.79 12.77 21.37
CA GLY A 456 10.32 14.07 20.86
C GLY A 456 9.07 13.99 19.99
N THR A 457 8.50 15.16 19.70
CA THR A 457 7.28 15.25 18.88
C THR A 457 7.58 16.00 17.59
N VAL A 458 7.14 15.45 16.46
CA VAL A 458 7.06 16.17 15.19
C VAL A 458 5.68 16.81 15.11
N THR A 459 5.65 18.14 15.05
CA THR A 459 4.42 18.93 15.04
C THR A 459 4.33 19.76 13.76
N ASN A 460 3.18 19.74 13.10
CA ASN A 460 2.85 20.68 12.03
C ASN A 460 1.58 21.44 12.43
N VAL A 461 1.73 22.67 12.94
CA VAL A 461 0.61 23.46 13.45
C VAL A 461 -0.21 24.04 12.31
N ALA A 462 0.47 24.59 11.30
CA ALA A 462 -0.10 25.13 10.07
C ALA A 462 0.93 25.08 8.93
N GLY A 463 0.49 25.36 7.70
CA GLY A 463 1.40 25.40 6.55
C GLY A 463 1.77 24.00 6.05
N MET A 464 2.94 23.87 5.41
CA MET A 464 3.35 22.66 4.69
C MET A 464 4.48 21.92 5.40
N LEU A 465 4.28 20.64 5.71
CA LEU A 465 5.33 19.71 6.10
C LEU A 465 5.47 18.62 5.04
N ARG A 466 6.63 18.52 4.41
CA ARG A 466 6.90 17.51 3.39
C ARG A 466 8.12 16.68 3.76
N PHE A 467 7.92 15.38 3.91
CA PHE A 467 8.99 14.42 3.85
C PHE A 467 9.06 13.82 2.45
N GLY A 468 10.27 13.61 1.93
CA GLY A 468 10.50 12.79 0.73
C GLY A 468 10.24 11.32 1.02
N ASP A 469 10.91 10.44 0.27
CA ASP A 469 10.81 9.00 0.49
C ASP A 469 11.53 8.55 1.79
N GLY A 470 10.99 7.50 2.42
CA GLY A 470 11.45 6.96 3.70
C GLY A 470 12.64 5.99 3.58
N PRO A 471 13.00 5.26 4.67
CA PRO A 471 12.14 4.88 5.80
C PRO A 471 12.00 5.95 6.89
N PHE A 472 10.94 5.82 7.69
CA PHE A 472 10.64 6.65 8.86
C PHE A 472 10.55 5.80 10.12
N GLU A 473 11.35 6.11 11.13
CA GLU A 473 11.39 5.37 12.38
C GLU A 473 11.17 6.33 13.57
N PHE A 474 10.07 6.14 14.31
CA PHE A 474 9.70 6.92 15.48
C PHE A 474 9.83 6.08 16.74
N TRP A 475 10.91 6.27 17.47
CA TRP A 475 11.22 5.54 18.70
C TRP A 475 10.78 6.31 19.93
N GLY A 476 9.56 6.03 20.42
CA GLY A 476 8.95 6.79 21.53
C GLY A 476 8.55 8.23 21.17
N GLY A 477 8.78 8.65 19.93
CA GLY A 477 8.35 9.95 19.42
C GLY A 477 6.90 9.94 18.95
N SER A 478 6.29 11.12 18.87
CA SER A 478 4.90 11.28 18.41
C SER A 478 4.80 12.20 17.20
N LEU A 479 3.69 12.10 16.46
CA LEU A 479 3.39 12.95 15.31
C LEU A 479 2.06 13.68 15.56
N ALA A 480 2.06 15.01 15.49
CA ALA A 480 0.88 15.83 15.78
C ALA A 480 0.65 16.87 14.67
N LEU A 481 -0.40 16.69 13.88
CA LEU A 481 -0.76 17.55 12.76
C LEU A 481 -1.99 18.37 13.13
N GLY A 482 -1.86 19.70 13.18
CA GLY A 482 -2.93 20.64 13.52
C GLY A 482 -3.83 20.96 12.33
N GLU A 483 -5.03 21.49 12.60
CA GLU A 483 -6.13 21.64 11.62
C GLU A 483 -5.80 22.40 10.34
N ARG A 484 -4.84 23.32 10.38
CA ARG A 484 -4.44 24.16 9.23
C ARG A 484 -3.21 23.62 8.49
N SER A 485 -2.83 22.38 8.76
CA SER A 485 -1.61 21.78 8.24
C SER A 485 -1.86 20.94 6.98
N HIS A 486 -0.92 21.03 6.04
CA HIS A 486 -0.79 20.15 4.90
C HIS A 486 0.46 19.30 5.12
N THR A 487 0.30 17.98 5.12
CA THR A 487 1.41 17.07 5.39
C THR A 487 1.52 16.00 4.32
N VAL A 488 2.73 15.81 3.80
CA VAL A 488 3.05 14.79 2.79
C VAL A 488 4.18 13.91 3.30
N PHE A 489 3.95 12.61 3.32
CA PHE A 489 4.98 11.59 3.45
C PHE A 489 5.14 10.91 2.09
N GLY A 490 6.37 10.85 1.57
CA GLY A 490 6.69 10.09 0.38
C GLY A 490 6.50 8.58 0.55
N ALA A 491 6.91 7.82 -0.46
CA ALA A 491 6.84 6.36 -0.42
C ALA A 491 7.78 5.81 0.66
N GLY A 492 7.36 4.77 1.38
CA GLY A 492 8.22 4.09 2.34
C GLY A 492 7.52 3.50 3.57
N ASN A 493 8.31 2.80 4.38
CA ASN A 493 7.85 2.28 5.67
C ASN A 493 7.89 3.39 6.74
N MET A 494 6.83 3.50 7.52
CA MET A 494 6.79 4.29 8.75
C MET A 494 6.54 3.37 9.93
N ASN A 495 7.45 3.36 10.90
CA ASN A 495 7.40 2.49 12.06
C ASN A 495 7.37 3.34 13.34
N PHE A 496 6.42 3.06 14.23
CA PHE A 496 6.24 3.72 15.52
C PHE A 496 6.42 2.71 16.65
N TYR A 497 7.39 2.96 17.54
CA TYR A 497 7.69 2.14 18.72
C TYR A 497 7.24 2.88 19.99
N GLY A 498 6.00 2.66 20.41
CA GLY A 498 5.38 3.29 21.60
C GLY A 498 4.93 4.75 21.42
N GLY A 499 4.97 5.27 20.19
CA GLY A 499 4.56 6.64 19.83
C GLY A 499 3.10 6.76 19.41
N THR A 500 2.52 7.97 19.46
CA THR A 500 1.15 8.23 18.98
C THR A 500 1.16 9.14 17.75
N ALA A 501 0.23 8.92 16.83
CA ALA A 501 0.02 9.76 15.65
C ALA A 501 -1.37 10.40 15.66
N TYR A 502 -1.42 11.73 15.62
CA TYR A 502 -2.63 12.56 15.56
C TYR A 502 -2.67 13.35 14.25
N PHE A 503 -3.56 12.97 13.33
CA PHE A 503 -3.67 13.58 12.01
C PHE A 503 -4.91 14.44 11.94
N HIS A 504 -4.88 15.68 12.44
CA HIS A 504 -6.02 16.59 12.38
C HIS A 504 -5.91 17.60 11.22
N GLY A 505 -4.93 17.45 10.32
CA GLY A 505 -4.61 18.42 9.27
C GLY A 505 -5.70 18.74 8.25
N ALA A 506 -5.51 19.81 7.48
CA ALA A 506 -6.34 20.12 6.31
C ALA A 506 -6.16 19.07 5.22
N SER A 507 -4.94 18.56 5.03
CA SER A 507 -4.70 17.41 4.16
C SER A 507 -3.52 16.59 4.62
N THR A 508 -3.66 15.26 4.60
CA THR A 508 -2.57 14.31 4.84
C THR A 508 -2.43 13.36 3.66
N GLN A 509 -1.23 13.28 3.09
CA GLN A 509 -0.88 12.30 2.06
C GLN A 509 0.18 11.34 2.61
N ILE A 510 -0.04 10.05 2.39
CA ILE A 510 0.87 8.99 2.79
C ILE A 510 1.21 8.14 1.56
N GLY A 511 2.45 8.21 1.12
CA GLY A 511 2.93 7.50 -0.05
C GLY A 511 2.47 8.15 -1.35
N GLY A 512 2.23 7.28 -2.33
CA GLY A 512 1.81 7.67 -3.67
C GLY A 512 0.32 8.00 -3.76
N THR A 513 -0.08 8.55 -4.91
CA THR A 513 -1.47 8.98 -5.18
C THR A 513 -2.04 8.40 -6.47
N THR A 514 -1.21 7.69 -7.24
CA THR A 514 -1.59 7.19 -8.56
C THR A 514 -2.17 5.78 -8.48
N ARG A 515 -2.91 5.37 -9.53
CA ARG A 515 -3.37 3.99 -9.65
C ARG A 515 -2.22 2.98 -9.67
N ARG A 516 -1.06 3.38 -10.22
CA ARG A 516 0.14 2.53 -10.21
C ARG A 516 0.60 2.26 -8.78
N ASP A 517 0.55 3.28 -7.92
CA ASP A 517 0.91 3.18 -6.51
C ASP A 517 0.01 2.20 -5.77
N GLY A 518 -1.30 2.23 -6.06
CA GLY A 518 -2.28 1.25 -5.55
C GLY A 518 -1.99 -0.18 -5.99
N LYS A 519 -1.32 -0.37 -7.13
CA LYS A 519 -0.89 -1.68 -7.59
C LYS A 519 0.39 -2.13 -6.91
N VAL A 520 1.46 -1.33 -7.00
CA VAL A 520 2.80 -1.73 -6.55
C VAL A 520 2.98 -1.65 -5.03
N GLY A 521 2.14 -0.89 -4.33
CA GLY A 521 2.32 -0.58 -2.92
C GLY A 521 3.28 0.59 -2.73
N SER A 522 2.81 1.66 -2.10
CA SER A 522 3.55 2.91 -1.94
C SER A 522 4.12 3.08 -0.54
N SER A 523 3.40 2.67 0.50
CA SER A 523 3.83 2.85 1.88
C SER A 523 3.30 1.76 2.82
N SER A 524 3.86 1.70 4.03
CA SER A 524 3.25 0.95 5.12
C SER A 524 3.48 1.61 6.47
N LEU A 525 2.48 1.55 7.34
CA LEU A 525 2.49 2.19 8.66
C LEU A 525 2.32 1.12 9.72
N PHE A 526 3.31 1.02 10.61
CA PHE A 526 3.34 0.02 11.68
C PHE A 526 3.42 0.70 13.04
N PHE A 527 2.52 0.35 13.94
CA PHE A 527 2.46 0.87 15.30
C PHE A 527 2.59 -0.28 16.30
N TYR A 528 3.56 -0.18 17.21
CA TYR A 528 3.74 -1.10 18.32
C TYR A 528 3.48 -0.35 19.63
N GLY A 529 2.34 -0.62 20.28
CA GLY A 529 1.93 0.01 21.54
C GLY A 529 1.48 1.47 21.44
N GLY A 530 1.24 1.96 20.22
CA GLY A 530 0.85 3.35 19.92
C GLY A 530 -0.60 3.48 19.46
N SER A 531 -1.20 4.66 19.60
CA SER A 531 -2.54 4.95 19.06
C SER A 531 -2.48 5.76 17.77
N PHE A 532 -3.52 5.65 16.96
CA PHE A 532 -3.69 6.45 15.75
C PHE A 532 -5.07 7.12 15.77
N SER A 533 -5.07 8.45 15.74
CA SER A 533 -6.28 9.25 15.65
C SER A 533 -6.19 10.16 14.44
N MET A 534 -7.23 10.16 13.63
CA MET A 534 -7.32 11.00 12.45
C MET A 534 -8.60 11.82 12.49
N GLN A 535 -8.45 13.12 12.27
CA GLN A 535 -9.51 14.11 12.13
C GLN A 535 -9.26 15.04 10.93
N THR A 536 -8.50 14.58 9.94
CA THR A 536 -8.12 15.39 8.79
C THR A 536 -9.31 15.64 7.86
N GLN A 537 -9.31 16.79 7.18
CA GLN A 537 -10.31 17.12 6.15
C GLN A 537 -10.08 16.35 4.85
N SER A 538 -8.88 15.83 4.62
CA SER A 538 -8.60 14.96 3.47
C SER A 538 -7.45 14.00 3.78
N LEU A 539 -7.68 12.71 3.61
CA LEU A 539 -6.64 11.68 3.70
C LEU A 539 -6.47 11.00 2.35
N THR A 540 -5.23 10.94 1.85
CA THR A 540 -4.86 10.08 0.72
C THR A 540 -3.78 9.09 1.12
N ALA A 541 -4.07 7.79 0.99
CA ALA A 541 -3.16 6.68 1.28
C ALA A 541 -3.37 5.55 0.27
N VAL A 542 -2.79 5.69 -0.92
CA VAL A 542 -3.02 4.78 -2.05
C VAL A 542 -1.91 3.73 -2.12
N GLY A 543 -2.28 2.45 -2.06
CA GLY A 543 -1.32 1.35 -1.97
C GLY A 543 -0.64 1.27 -0.60
N THR A 544 -1.39 1.46 0.48
CA THR A 544 -0.84 1.56 1.84
C THR A 544 -1.45 0.51 2.77
N THR A 545 -0.62 -0.12 3.60
CA THR A 545 -1.07 -1.01 4.68
C THR A 545 -0.81 -0.37 6.04
N PHE A 546 -1.82 -0.39 6.91
CA PHE A 546 -1.74 0.06 8.30
C PHE A 546 -1.83 -1.14 9.23
N ALA A 547 -0.88 -1.28 10.15
CA ALA A 547 -0.78 -2.41 11.07
C ALA A 547 -0.50 -1.95 12.50
N PHE A 548 -1.26 -2.48 13.45
CA PHE A 548 -1.25 -2.08 14.84
C PHE A 548 -1.11 -3.30 15.75
N TYR A 549 -0.19 -3.23 16.70
CA TYR A 549 -0.07 -4.14 17.83
C TYR A 549 -0.37 -3.38 19.11
N GLY A 550 -1.57 -3.56 19.66
CA GLY A 550 -2.12 -2.66 20.67
C GLY A 550 -2.49 -1.27 20.11
N GLY A 551 -3.17 -0.47 20.93
CA GLY A 551 -3.68 0.85 20.56
C GLY A 551 -5.02 0.82 19.81
N SER A 552 -5.61 1.98 19.56
CA SER A 552 -6.88 2.11 18.82
C SER A 552 -6.71 2.96 17.57
N VAL A 553 -7.52 2.66 16.55
CA VAL A 553 -7.65 3.46 15.32
C VAL A 553 -8.97 4.20 15.38
N GLY A 554 -8.89 5.53 15.47
CA GLY A 554 -10.04 6.41 15.35
C GLY A 554 -9.95 7.23 14.07
N LEU A 555 -10.77 6.91 13.08
CA LEU A 555 -10.96 7.73 11.88
C LEU A 555 -12.22 8.56 12.10
N ARG A 556 -12.06 9.83 12.47
CA ARG A 556 -13.16 10.75 12.81
C ARG A 556 -13.06 12.00 11.93
N GLY A 557 -13.44 11.88 10.67
CA GLY A 557 -13.30 12.97 9.70
C GLY A 557 -14.57 13.78 9.49
N ILE A 558 -14.38 14.92 8.85
CA ILE A 558 -15.44 15.74 8.21
C ILE A 558 -15.20 15.86 6.69
N GLY A 559 -14.32 15.05 6.12
CA GLY A 559 -13.92 15.17 4.71
C GLY A 559 -13.39 13.85 4.13
N ALA A 560 -13.29 13.81 2.81
CA ALA A 560 -13.14 12.58 2.03
C ALA A 560 -11.81 11.86 2.27
N MET A 561 -11.88 10.53 2.37
CA MET A 561 -10.72 9.65 2.43
C MET A 561 -10.57 8.85 1.14
N HIS A 562 -9.33 8.71 0.67
CA HIS A 562 -8.96 7.78 -0.38
C HIS A 562 -7.87 6.85 0.13
N MET A 563 -8.26 5.65 0.57
CA MET A 563 -7.38 4.66 1.17
C MET A 563 -7.50 3.32 0.45
N THR A 564 -6.41 2.86 -0.14
CA THR A 564 -6.41 1.58 -0.85
C THR A 564 -5.19 0.75 -0.45
N ALA A 565 -5.39 -0.54 -0.23
CA ALA A 565 -4.31 -1.49 -0.02
C ALA A 565 -3.56 -1.78 -1.34
N PRO A 566 -2.28 -2.19 -1.27
CA PRO A 566 -1.56 -2.70 -2.44
C PRO A 566 -2.28 -3.90 -3.08
N THR A 567 -2.25 -4.05 -4.41
CA THR A 567 -2.91 -5.19 -5.08
C THR A 567 -1.97 -6.19 -5.76
N ALA A 568 -0.68 -5.85 -5.93
CA ALA A 568 0.32 -6.77 -6.46
C ALA A 568 0.57 -7.97 -5.53
N ASP A 569 1.00 -9.10 -6.11
CA ASP A 569 1.33 -10.32 -5.36
C ASP A 569 2.51 -10.12 -4.40
N ALA A 570 3.49 -9.33 -4.82
CA ALA A 570 4.64 -8.91 -4.03
C ALA A 570 4.75 -7.38 -4.11
N PRO A 571 3.99 -6.64 -3.28
CA PRO A 571 4.07 -5.19 -3.29
C PRO A 571 5.42 -4.71 -2.74
N THR A 572 5.94 -3.60 -3.26
CA THR A 572 7.18 -2.95 -2.79
C THR A 572 7.06 -2.57 -1.31
N PHE A 573 5.90 -2.01 -0.93
CA PHE A 573 5.55 -1.68 0.44
C PHE A 573 4.14 -2.18 0.77
N GLY A 574 3.91 -2.49 2.05
CA GLY A 574 2.63 -2.99 2.52
C GLY A 574 2.39 -4.46 2.17
N TYR A 575 1.13 -4.87 2.22
CA TYR A 575 0.70 -6.27 2.07
C TYR A 575 -0.53 -6.32 1.17
N LYS A 576 -0.52 -7.27 0.23
CA LYS A 576 -1.56 -7.43 -0.78
C LYS A 576 -2.96 -7.44 -0.16
N ASN A 577 -3.82 -6.53 -0.60
CA ASN A 577 -5.20 -6.35 -0.18
C ASN A 577 -5.37 -6.17 1.32
N VAL A 578 -4.35 -5.89 2.12
CA VAL A 578 -4.52 -5.60 3.55
C VAL A 578 -4.44 -4.09 3.76
N LEU A 579 -5.58 -3.48 4.10
CA LEU A 579 -5.64 -2.06 4.39
C LEU A 579 -5.36 -1.81 5.88
N PHE A 580 -6.07 -2.53 6.75
CA PHE A 580 -5.93 -2.42 8.20
C PHE A 580 -5.73 -3.80 8.84
N PHE A 581 -4.74 -3.90 9.71
CA PHE A 581 -4.53 -5.01 10.63
C PHE A 581 -4.44 -4.47 12.06
N LEU A 582 -5.30 -4.90 12.97
CA LEU A 582 -5.28 -4.49 14.37
C LEU A 582 -5.30 -5.72 15.28
N ASP A 583 -4.23 -5.95 16.04
CA ASP A 583 -4.19 -6.97 17.09
C ASP A 583 -4.31 -6.31 18.47
N GLY A 584 -5.46 -6.51 19.15
CA GLY A 584 -5.74 -5.99 20.48
C GLY A 584 -6.36 -4.58 20.56
N GLY A 585 -6.61 -3.95 19.41
CA GLY A 585 -7.18 -2.60 19.29
C GLY A 585 -8.59 -2.55 18.71
N THR A 586 -9.29 -1.41 18.84
CA THR A 586 -10.58 -1.15 18.17
C THR A 586 -10.39 -0.32 16.89
N LEU A 587 -11.23 -0.55 15.89
CA LEU A 587 -11.34 0.35 14.73
C LEU A 587 -12.69 1.05 14.74
N ASN A 588 -12.65 2.38 14.78
CA ASN A 588 -13.83 3.23 14.72
C ASN A 588 -13.71 4.15 13.50
N LEU A 589 -14.65 4.03 12.57
CA LEU A 589 -14.79 4.89 11.41
C LEU A 589 -16.07 5.71 11.54
N TYR A 590 -15.89 7.01 11.80
CA TYR A 590 -16.92 8.02 11.84
C TYR A 590 -16.65 9.11 10.82
N GLN A 591 -17.65 9.40 9.99
CA GLN A 591 -17.55 10.43 8.98
C GLN A 591 -18.86 11.19 8.84
N GLY A 592 -18.76 12.45 8.41
CA GLY A 592 -19.90 13.25 7.98
C GLY A 592 -20.53 12.73 6.68
N ASP A 593 -21.29 13.60 6.01
CA ASP A 593 -21.84 13.31 4.67
C ASP A 593 -20.73 13.48 3.61
N VAL A 594 -19.95 12.42 3.39
CA VAL A 594 -18.77 12.41 2.52
C VAL A 594 -18.68 11.12 1.71
N ASP A 595 -18.06 11.21 0.54
CA ASP A 595 -17.73 10.06 -0.28
C ASP A 595 -16.30 9.60 0.01
N ASP A 596 -16.18 8.40 0.56
CA ASP A 596 -14.91 7.73 0.81
C ASP A 596 -14.62 6.68 -0.26
N VAL A 597 -13.33 6.49 -0.55
CA VAL A 597 -12.84 5.38 -1.37
C VAL A 597 -11.99 4.49 -0.47
N LEU A 598 -12.53 3.33 -0.09
CA LEU A 598 -11.81 2.33 0.71
C LEU A 598 -11.63 1.06 -0.09
N SER A 599 -10.42 0.49 -0.06
CA SER A 599 -10.16 -0.83 -0.65
C SER A 599 -9.15 -1.63 0.15
N GLY A 600 -9.52 -2.84 0.53
CA GLY A 600 -8.69 -3.84 1.19
C GLY A 600 -9.43 -4.55 2.33
N ILE A 601 -8.68 -5.41 3.01
CA ILE A 601 -9.09 -6.14 4.20
C ILE A 601 -8.88 -5.22 5.41
N ILE A 602 -9.93 -5.11 6.22
CA ILE A 602 -9.89 -4.55 7.57
C ILE A 602 -10.04 -5.72 8.54
N TYR A 603 -8.93 -6.11 9.16
CA TYR A 603 -8.84 -7.29 10.02
C TYR A 603 -8.57 -6.91 11.48
N VAL A 604 -9.55 -7.16 12.35
CA VAL A 604 -9.58 -6.80 13.77
C VAL A 604 -10.06 -8.02 14.60
N PRO A 605 -9.33 -9.15 14.60
CA PRO A 605 -9.85 -10.45 15.02
C PRO A 605 -10.25 -10.56 16.50
N ARG A 606 -9.74 -9.65 17.34
CA ARG A 606 -9.93 -9.68 18.80
C ARG A 606 -10.77 -8.53 19.34
N SER A 607 -11.32 -7.69 18.47
CA SER A 607 -12.07 -6.50 18.87
C SER A 607 -13.13 -6.11 17.85
N PHE A 608 -13.78 -4.98 18.09
CA PHE A 608 -14.92 -4.49 17.32
C PHE A 608 -14.47 -3.59 16.17
N ILE A 609 -15.21 -3.69 15.07
CA ILE A 609 -15.21 -2.75 13.96
C ILE A 609 -16.51 -1.96 14.05
N GLU A 610 -16.42 -0.65 14.22
CA GLU A 610 -17.58 0.25 14.22
C GLU A 610 -17.48 1.19 13.02
N ILE A 611 -18.50 1.18 12.17
CA ILE A 611 -18.63 2.11 11.04
C ILE A 611 -19.96 2.86 11.17
N TYR A 612 -19.88 4.17 11.36
CA TYR A 612 -21.06 4.99 11.60
C TYR A 612 -20.86 6.41 11.06
N GLY A 613 -21.94 7.19 11.02
CA GLY A 613 -21.95 8.51 10.41
C GLY A 613 -22.91 8.59 9.23
N SER A 614 -22.56 9.38 8.22
CA SER A 614 -23.36 9.56 6.99
C SER A 614 -22.55 9.38 5.72
N GLN A 615 -21.42 8.69 5.79
CA GLN A 615 -20.52 8.47 4.68
C GLN A 615 -21.01 7.42 3.69
N THR A 616 -20.61 7.60 2.44
CA THR A 616 -20.72 6.60 1.38
C THR A 616 -19.33 6.08 1.05
N VAL A 617 -19.07 4.81 1.36
CA VAL A 617 -17.84 4.13 1.01
C VAL A 617 -18.02 3.41 -0.33
N THR A 618 -17.22 3.82 -1.29
CA THR A 618 -17.07 3.18 -2.59
C THR A 618 -15.72 2.48 -2.70
N MET A 619 -15.55 1.66 -3.74
CA MET A 619 -14.29 0.98 -4.03
C MET A 619 -13.88 1.23 -5.49
N PRO A 620 -12.58 1.21 -5.80
CA PRO A 620 -12.11 1.14 -7.19
C PRO A 620 -12.65 -0.10 -7.92
N SER A 621 -12.75 -0.05 -9.25
CA SER A 621 -13.32 -1.13 -10.06
C SER A 621 -12.55 -2.46 -9.98
N ASP A 622 -11.27 -2.41 -9.63
CA ASP A 622 -10.36 -3.53 -9.36
C ASP A 622 -10.09 -3.76 -7.86
N GLY A 623 -10.71 -2.97 -6.98
CA GLY A 623 -10.56 -3.03 -5.53
C GLY A 623 -11.42 -4.10 -4.83
N CYS A 624 -11.36 -4.17 -3.51
CA CYS A 624 -12.19 -5.07 -2.73
C CYS A 624 -12.40 -4.44 -1.36
N LEU A 625 -13.41 -4.84 -0.60
CA LEU A 625 -13.59 -4.39 0.77
C LEU A 625 -14.15 -5.54 1.59
N GLN A 626 -13.37 -5.96 2.58
CA GLN A 626 -13.72 -7.05 3.49
C GLN A 626 -13.44 -6.62 4.92
N LEU A 627 -14.44 -6.75 5.79
CA LEU A 627 -14.35 -6.51 7.22
C LEU A 627 -14.36 -7.85 7.94
N ALA A 628 -13.35 -8.11 8.75
CA ALA A 628 -13.23 -9.30 9.57
C ALA A 628 -12.86 -8.89 10.99
N GLY A 629 -13.82 -8.91 11.90
CA GLY A 629 -13.67 -8.45 13.29
C GLY A 629 -14.11 -9.50 14.31
N ALA A 630 -13.88 -9.28 15.60
CA ALA A 630 -14.56 -10.07 16.64
C ALA A 630 -16.07 -9.83 16.57
N ALA A 631 -16.49 -8.58 16.38
CA ALA A 631 -17.85 -8.19 16.01
C ALA A 631 -17.82 -6.94 15.13
N ILE A 632 -18.90 -6.71 14.38
CA ILE A 632 -19.00 -5.63 13.40
C ILE A 632 -20.33 -4.91 13.58
N ASP A 633 -20.28 -3.60 13.80
CA ASP A 633 -21.45 -2.75 13.92
C ASP A 633 -21.41 -1.66 12.83
N ILE A 634 -22.45 -1.58 12.00
CA ILE A 634 -22.63 -0.59 10.93
C ILE A 634 -23.96 0.13 11.16
N PHE A 635 -23.94 1.45 11.32
CA PHE A 635 -25.14 2.18 11.75
C PHE A 635 -25.23 3.63 11.29
N GLN A 636 -26.29 4.32 11.73
CA GLN A 636 -26.71 5.65 11.23
C GLN A 636 -27.01 5.62 9.73
N LYS A 637 -26.32 6.41 8.90
CA LYS A 637 -26.54 6.49 7.45
C LYS A 637 -25.33 5.98 6.65
N ALA A 638 -24.40 5.28 7.30
CA ALA A 638 -23.23 4.73 6.63
C ALA A 638 -23.64 3.78 5.49
N SER A 639 -23.10 3.98 4.30
CA SER A 639 -23.36 3.17 3.11
C SER A 639 -22.06 2.54 2.62
N LEU A 640 -22.01 1.22 2.47
CA LEU A 640 -20.82 0.47 2.07
C LEU A 640 -21.08 -0.35 0.80
N ASP A 641 -20.32 -0.07 -0.26
CA ASP A 641 -20.15 -0.99 -1.39
C ASP A 641 -19.02 -1.98 -1.08
N MET A 642 -19.29 -3.27 -1.24
CA MET A 642 -18.39 -4.34 -0.81
C MET A 642 -18.18 -5.40 -1.89
N ARG A 643 -16.97 -5.96 -1.89
CA ARG A 643 -16.56 -7.10 -2.74
C ARG A 643 -15.49 -7.90 -2.00
N PRO A 644 -15.53 -9.25 -1.98
CA PRO A 644 -14.60 -10.03 -1.19
C PRO A 644 -13.14 -9.80 -1.61
N CYS A 645 -12.25 -9.69 -0.62
CA CYS A 645 -10.81 -9.49 -0.83
C CYS A 645 -10.01 -10.78 -0.81
N ALA A 646 -10.46 -11.76 -0.03
CA ALA A 646 -9.84 -13.05 0.15
C ALA A 646 -10.50 -14.09 -0.75
N SER A 647 -9.76 -14.54 -1.76
CA SER A 647 -9.97 -15.83 -2.40
C SER A 647 -9.25 -16.87 -1.54
N LYS A 648 -9.95 -17.59 -0.66
CA LYS A 648 -9.38 -18.83 -0.11
C LYS A 648 -9.17 -19.76 -1.30
N GLY A 649 -7.89 -19.96 -1.67
CA GLY A 649 -7.47 -20.55 -2.94
C GLY A 649 -7.48 -19.50 -4.06
N GLU A 650 -6.52 -19.55 -4.98
CA GLU A 650 -6.61 -18.86 -6.27
C GLU A 650 -8.04 -18.92 -6.80
N SER A 651 -8.50 -17.88 -7.51
CA SER A 651 -9.79 -17.84 -8.18
C SER A 651 -9.93 -19.00 -9.18
N GLY A 652 -10.13 -20.21 -8.69
CA GLY A 652 -10.74 -21.30 -9.42
C GLY A 652 -12.18 -20.87 -9.58
N VAL A 653 -12.51 -20.38 -10.76
CA VAL A 653 -13.89 -20.45 -11.24
C VAL A 653 -14.36 -21.87 -10.91
N ARG A 654 -15.33 -22.03 -10.00
CA ARG A 654 -15.90 -23.35 -9.75
C ARG A 654 -16.78 -23.65 -10.95
N ALA A 655 -16.18 -24.35 -11.90
CA ALA A 655 -16.83 -24.90 -13.07
C ALA A 655 -17.47 -26.23 -12.68
N THR A 656 -18.80 -26.26 -12.60
CA THR A 656 -19.53 -27.53 -12.51
C THR A 656 -20.01 -27.86 -13.90
N LEU A 657 -19.55 -28.99 -14.45
CA LEU A 657 -20.09 -29.50 -15.71
C LEU A 657 -21.56 -29.87 -15.50
N THR A 658 -22.44 -29.22 -16.25
CA THR A 658 -23.86 -29.51 -16.31
C THR A 658 -24.09 -30.38 -17.55
N ARG A 659 -24.65 -31.57 -17.36
CA ARG A 659 -25.00 -32.50 -18.44
C ARG A 659 -26.49 -32.69 -18.51
#